data_AF-A0AAD7XRW0-F1
#
_entry.id   AF-A0AAD7XRW0-F1
#
_cell.length_a   1.000
_cell.length_b   1.000
_cell.length_c   1.000
_cell.angle_alpha   90.00
_cell.angle_beta   90.00
_cell.angle_gamma   90.00
#
_symmetry.space_group_name_H-M   'P 1'
#
loop_
_entity.id
_entity.type
_entity.pdbx_description
1 polymer ?
#
loop_
_entity_poly.entity_id
_entity_poly.type
_entity_poly.pdbx_seq_one_letter_code
_entity_poly.pdbx_strand_id
1 'polypeptide(L)'
;MLKVTWSFAFFATALDVELGDGSVVAFECSSVACTMSFCERHRIMEAECAWELVKRSGDMDELAELSIAELAPDPAAVDRFARRSRELREAAPTELRVRQPHWRLAFTGATGTQVATSLREWGLLYAPLLRARGQMTSLRRRRRRRLAFVSSWFCNSAIGRLAGGIIEQLDRARFEVVVAHVRVRGKVRRDFYTDDIEGWADAVVSLPSDLGEARHALEAEAFEGIVYADIGMEPFSYALAFARLAPLQMAFWGHPTTSGIPDALDYYLLMDAAEPDLEAGVRYSEQLVRLDTMGAFYRKNESGQLRGWTRDRFQAASPALRDLVSNSTIYACPQHCLKYHPEFDEAIVGILSADPRAVVVVRNCSALVGRLEHLARDNNRLVRVPTLPLGEYVQLFGGAHVALEPFPFGGSITTLDAFEAGTPVVAREPGPSKRPGLTRALYEILGMRDCCLAPDTRGYVELAVNIANDPSRRAAIRARLDARRGLLFENLAALAELEAFFDRALRFVLPNDDARPASSLHRFSASSPSLDSTSLKGELLRLADEANMGRDLAMRETVKAQIEALEAINPTQRPNESDLLTATWRLVYTTSDSILGTKRIRPLRPRPRVLQSIDAKHLKAKNEEWVLLGLLKNSVVADLEPRDDGRTVDVQFKRFGIGWLRIPAPKSARGFLETTFLDDDLRISRGDRRNLFVLVRSGPPRI
;
A
#
# COMPACT_ATOMS: atom_id res chain seq x y z
N MET A 1 0.36 -15.33 -37.70
CA MET A 1 -0.30 -14.17 -37.09
C MET A 1 -1.77 -14.36 -37.42
N LEU A 2 -2.65 -14.53 -36.43
CA LEU A 2 -4.09 -14.74 -36.68
C LEU A 2 -4.74 -13.36 -36.87
N LYS A 3 -5.40 -13.15 -38.00
CA LYS A 3 -6.14 -11.90 -38.26
C LYS A 3 -7.62 -12.21 -38.15
N VAL A 4 -8.29 -11.56 -37.21
CA VAL A 4 -9.71 -11.78 -36.94
C VAL A 4 -10.49 -10.60 -37.51
N THR A 5 -11.34 -10.88 -38.48
CA THR A 5 -12.20 -9.89 -39.15
C THR A 5 -13.65 -10.37 -39.10
N TRP A 6 -14.61 -9.46 -39.08
CA TRP A 6 -16.03 -9.83 -39.11
C TRP A 6 -16.65 -9.35 -40.42
N SER A 7 -17.31 -10.25 -41.13
CA SER A 7 -18.12 -9.94 -42.31
C SER A 7 -19.61 -9.89 -41.95
N PHE A 8 -20.34 -8.99 -42.60
CA PHE A 8 -21.78 -8.82 -42.42
C PHE A 8 -22.54 -9.46 -43.59
N ALA A 9 -23.37 -10.46 -43.29
CA ALA A 9 -24.44 -10.91 -44.18
C ALA A 9 -25.80 -10.60 -43.52
N PHE A 10 -26.81 -10.26 -44.33
CA PHE A 10 -28.10 -9.66 -43.92
C PHE A 10 -28.87 -10.35 -42.77
N PHE A 11 -28.50 -11.57 -42.37
CA PHE A 11 -29.15 -12.33 -41.29
C PHE A 11 -28.20 -13.02 -40.28
N ALA A 12 -26.87 -12.86 -40.39
CA ALA A 12 -25.91 -13.47 -39.46
C ALA A 12 -24.57 -12.71 -39.38
N THR A 13 -23.95 -12.70 -38.19
CA THR A 13 -22.58 -12.21 -37.97
C THR A 13 -21.62 -13.40 -38.07
N ALA A 14 -20.67 -13.36 -38.99
CA ALA A 14 -19.65 -14.40 -39.16
C ALA A 14 -18.28 -13.90 -38.67
N LEU A 15 -17.63 -14.71 -37.84
CA LEU A 15 -16.25 -14.52 -37.41
C LEU A 15 -15.34 -15.12 -38.47
N ASP A 16 -14.62 -14.29 -39.22
CA ASP A 16 -13.63 -14.73 -40.20
C ASP A 16 -12.25 -14.74 -39.53
N VAL A 17 -11.68 -15.93 -39.37
CA VAL A 17 -10.34 -16.11 -38.80
C VAL A 17 -9.38 -16.52 -39.91
N GLU A 18 -8.45 -15.62 -40.22
CA GLU A 18 -7.36 -15.88 -41.16
C GLU A 18 -6.22 -16.60 -40.41
N LEU A 19 -6.00 -17.87 -40.75
CA LEU A 19 -4.96 -18.72 -40.19
C LEU A 19 -3.58 -18.34 -40.72
N GLY A 20 -2.52 -18.78 -40.04
CA GLY A 20 -1.13 -18.44 -40.40
C GLY A 20 -0.66 -18.92 -41.78
N ASP A 21 -1.44 -19.75 -42.46
CA ASP A 21 -1.23 -20.21 -43.84
C ASP A 21 -2.04 -19.43 -44.90
N GLY A 22 -2.78 -18.39 -44.48
CA GLY A 22 -3.62 -17.55 -45.34
C GLY A 22 -5.02 -18.11 -45.62
N SER A 23 -5.40 -19.24 -45.02
CA SER A 23 -6.76 -19.77 -45.11
C SER A 23 -7.72 -19.00 -44.19
N VAL A 24 -8.93 -18.71 -44.67
CA VAL A 24 -9.97 -17.99 -43.90
C VAL A 24 -11.04 -18.98 -43.48
N VAL A 25 -11.25 -19.12 -42.17
CA VAL A 25 -12.34 -19.93 -41.60
C VAL A 25 -13.46 -18.99 -41.18
N ALA A 26 -14.57 -19.04 -41.92
CA ALA A 26 -15.80 -18.31 -41.59
C ALA A 26 -16.63 -19.14 -40.60
N PHE A 27 -16.91 -18.57 -39.42
CA PHE A 27 -17.68 -19.21 -38.37
C PHE A 27 -18.96 -18.41 -38.08
N GLU A 28 -20.11 -18.95 -38.48
CA GLU A 28 -21.41 -18.37 -38.14
C GLU A 28 -21.69 -18.57 -36.64
N CYS A 29 -21.71 -17.47 -35.89
CA CYS A 29 -21.79 -17.53 -34.44
C CYS A 29 -22.78 -16.51 -33.91
N SER A 30 -23.88 -16.99 -33.33
CA SER A 30 -24.93 -16.17 -32.71
C SER A 30 -24.79 -16.03 -31.19
N SER A 31 -23.78 -16.65 -30.57
CA SER A 31 -23.59 -16.60 -29.11
C SER A 31 -22.12 -16.71 -28.67
N VAL A 32 -21.75 -16.00 -27.61
CA VAL A 32 -20.38 -15.97 -27.05
C VAL A 32 -19.91 -17.35 -26.56
N ALA A 33 -20.80 -18.24 -26.14
CA ALA A 33 -20.43 -19.62 -25.76
C ALA A 33 -19.91 -20.43 -26.97
N CYS A 34 -20.47 -20.15 -28.15
CA CYS A 34 -20.03 -20.74 -29.40
C CYS A 34 -18.68 -20.13 -29.84
N THR A 35 -18.46 -18.81 -29.62
CA THR A 35 -17.16 -18.15 -29.83
C THR A 35 -16.07 -18.66 -28.89
N MET A 36 -16.36 -18.86 -27.60
CA MET A 36 -15.40 -19.40 -26.63
C MET A 36 -15.01 -20.85 -26.94
N SER A 37 -15.99 -21.70 -27.29
CA SER A 37 -15.73 -23.07 -27.74
C SER A 37 -14.93 -23.14 -29.04
N PHE A 38 -15.06 -22.13 -29.90
CA PHE A 38 -14.24 -21.96 -31.11
C PHE A 38 -12.82 -21.49 -30.76
N CYS A 39 -12.66 -20.44 -29.94
CA CYS A 39 -11.33 -19.97 -29.48
C CYS A 39 -10.56 -21.10 -28.76
N GLU A 40 -11.24 -21.94 -27.96
CA GLU A 40 -10.67 -23.12 -27.29
C GLU A 40 -10.25 -24.24 -28.27
N ARG A 41 -11.12 -24.58 -29.25
CA ARG A 41 -10.80 -25.57 -30.30
C ARG A 41 -9.64 -25.15 -31.21
N HIS A 42 -9.46 -23.85 -31.43
CA HIS A 42 -8.46 -23.29 -32.34
C HIS A 42 -7.26 -22.64 -31.64
N ARG A 43 -7.16 -22.74 -30.30
CA ARG A 43 -6.07 -22.16 -29.48
C ARG A 43 -5.86 -20.65 -29.69
N ILE A 44 -6.95 -19.91 -29.86
CA ILE A 44 -6.94 -18.44 -29.95
C ILE A 44 -6.92 -17.88 -28.52
N MET A 45 -6.09 -16.87 -28.23
CA MET A 45 -5.92 -16.33 -26.87
C MET A 45 -7.23 -15.74 -26.34
N GLU A 46 -7.78 -16.33 -25.28
CA GLU A 46 -9.12 -16.05 -24.70
C GLU A 46 -9.38 -14.54 -24.42
N ALA A 47 -8.33 -13.80 -24.06
CA ALA A 47 -8.41 -12.37 -23.74
C ALA A 47 -8.65 -11.45 -24.96
N GLU A 48 -8.22 -11.87 -26.16
CA GLU A 48 -8.41 -11.09 -27.39
C GLU A 48 -9.87 -11.21 -27.88
N CYS A 49 -10.45 -12.41 -27.78
CA CYS A 49 -11.87 -12.67 -28.05
C CYS A 49 -12.77 -11.84 -27.09
N ALA A 50 -12.38 -11.71 -25.82
CA ALA A 50 -13.13 -10.96 -24.79
C ALA A 50 -13.09 -9.43 -24.98
N TRP A 51 -11.97 -8.86 -25.47
CA TRP A 51 -11.81 -7.40 -25.64
C TRP A 51 -12.56 -6.82 -26.84
N GLU A 52 -12.65 -7.55 -27.96
CA GLU A 52 -13.42 -7.12 -29.14
C GLU A 52 -14.93 -7.02 -28.86
N LEU A 53 -15.45 -7.85 -27.94
CA LEU A 53 -16.83 -7.75 -27.44
C LEU A 53 -17.07 -6.45 -26.65
N VAL A 54 -16.03 -5.85 -26.06
CA VAL A 54 -16.10 -4.59 -25.29
C VAL A 54 -16.20 -3.38 -26.20
N LYS A 55 -15.41 -3.35 -27.28
CA LYS A 55 -15.39 -2.25 -28.25
C LYS A 55 -16.74 -2.05 -28.93
N ARG A 56 -17.45 -3.15 -29.25
CA ARG A 56 -18.77 -3.13 -29.93
C ARG A 56 -19.93 -2.70 -29.05
N SER A 57 -19.68 -2.59 -27.75
CA SER A 57 -20.71 -2.52 -26.75
C SER A 57 -21.29 -1.11 -26.55
N GLY A 58 -20.65 -0.08 -27.10
CA GLY A 58 -21.15 1.30 -27.11
C GLY A 58 -21.15 2.02 -25.75
N ASP A 59 -21.21 1.30 -24.63
CA ASP A 59 -21.44 1.87 -23.29
C ASP A 59 -20.16 2.14 -22.49
N MET A 60 -19.16 2.76 -23.12
CA MET A 60 -18.06 3.34 -22.36
C MET A 60 -18.48 4.63 -21.61
N ASP A 61 -19.59 5.25 -22.03
CA ASP A 61 -20.08 6.52 -21.49
C ASP A 61 -21.35 6.38 -20.59
N GLU A 62 -22.14 5.30 -20.65
CA GLU A 62 -23.41 5.20 -19.88
C GLU A 62 -23.22 5.06 -18.35
N LEU A 63 -22.10 4.48 -17.88
CA LEU A 63 -21.75 4.49 -16.44
C LEU A 63 -20.94 5.75 -16.05
N ALA A 64 -20.52 6.55 -17.03
CA ALA A 64 -19.82 7.81 -16.77
C ALA A 64 -20.78 8.90 -16.26
N GLU A 65 -22.08 8.76 -16.53
CA GLU A 65 -23.15 9.73 -16.23
C GLU A 65 -24.06 9.34 -15.06
N LEU A 66 -23.78 8.27 -14.29
CA LEU A 66 -24.41 8.17 -12.96
C LEU A 66 -23.83 9.30 -12.11
N SER A 67 -24.60 10.36 -11.99
CA SER A 67 -24.25 11.52 -11.19
C SER A 67 -24.01 11.03 -9.76
N ILE A 68 -23.02 11.59 -9.06
CA ILE A 68 -22.85 11.31 -7.62
C ILE A 68 -24.13 11.64 -6.83
N ALA A 69 -25.04 12.43 -7.38
CA ALA A 69 -26.36 12.64 -6.82
C ALA A 69 -27.22 11.36 -6.77
N GLU A 70 -27.00 10.39 -7.67
CA GLU A 70 -27.65 9.06 -7.64
C GLU A 70 -26.87 8.03 -6.80
N LEU A 71 -25.59 8.31 -6.50
CA LEU A 71 -24.70 7.43 -5.74
C LEU A 71 -24.44 7.89 -4.28
N ALA A 72 -25.18 8.89 -3.79
CA ALA A 72 -25.08 9.36 -2.41
C ALA A 72 -26.36 9.05 -1.59
N PRO A 73 -26.26 8.91 -0.26
CA PRO A 73 -25.50 7.93 0.49
C PRO A 73 -26.41 6.72 0.77
N ASP A 74 -26.54 5.78 -0.16
CA ASP A 74 -27.27 4.56 0.13
C ASP A 74 -26.26 3.44 0.45
N PRO A 75 -26.11 3.01 1.71
CA PRO A 75 -25.34 1.82 2.05
C PRO A 75 -25.79 0.59 1.25
N ALA A 76 -27.09 0.53 0.91
CA ALA A 76 -27.63 -0.52 0.07
C ALA A 76 -27.22 -0.38 -1.40
N ALA A 77 -26.65 0.73 -1.86
CA ALA A 77 -26.02 0.83 -3.18
C ALA A 77 -24.77 -0.05 -3.26
N VAL A 78 -23.97 -0.13 -2.17
CA VAL A 78 -22.82 -1.06 -2.08
C VAL A 78 -23.32 -2.50 -2.09
N ASP A 79 -24.40 -2.81 -1.37
CA ASP A 79 -24.96 -4.17 -1.36
C ASP A 79 -25.67 -4.54 -2.66
N ARG A 80 -26.42 -3.61 -3.29
CA ARG A 80 -26.97 -3.78 -4.64
C ARG A 80 -25.85 -3.97 -5.64
N PHE A 81 -24.74 -3.27 -5.46
CA PHE A 81 -23.56 -3.37 -6.31
C PHE A 81 -22.87 -4.74 -6.17
N ALA A 82 -22.61 -5.19 -4.94
CA ALA A 82 -22.01 -6.50 -4.66
C ALA A 82 -22.96 -7.65 -5.06
N ARG A 83 -24.28 -7.48 -4.88
CA ARG A 83 -25.29 -8.41 -5.40
C ARG A 83 -25.26 -8.45 -6.93
N ARG A 84 -25.30 -7.29 -7.60
CA ARG A 84 -25.28 -7.22 -9.06
C ARG A 84 -24.00 -7.82 -9.65
N SER A 85 -22.86 -7.61 -9.00
CA SER A 85 -21.58 -8.22 -9.39
C SER A 85 -21.60 -9.74 -9.25
N ARG A 86 -22.25 -10.27 -8.20
CA ARG A 86 -22.47 -11.72 -8.03
C ARG A 86 -23.46 -12.28 -9.04
N GLU A 87 -24.59 -11.61 -9.25
CA GLU A 87 -25.58 -11.96 -10.28
C GLU A 87 -24.95 -11.99 -11.67
N LEU A 88 -24.05 -11.04 -11.99
CA LEU A 88 -23.30 -11.02 -13.26
C LEU A 88 -22.24 -12.13 -13.36
N ARG A 89 -21.72 -12.67 -12.25
CA ARG A 89 -20.90 -13.89 -12.26
C ARG A 89 -21.72 -15.15 -12.45
N GLU A 90 -22.93 -15.17 -11.92
CA GLU A 90 -23.85 -16.31 -11.95
C GLU A 90 -24.60 -16.40 -13.28
N ALA A 91 -24.87 -15.25 -13.93
CA ALA A 91 -25.30 -15.19 -15.32
C ALA A 91 -24.16 -15.64 -16.23
N ALA A 92 -24.45 -16.56 -17.16
CA ALA A 92 -23.46 -17.18 -18.04
C ALA A 92 -22.54 -16.15 -18.74
N PRO A 93 -21.28 -16.51 -19.08
CA PRO A 93 -20.24 -15.59 -19.61
C PRO A 93 -20.57 -14.92 -20.96
N THR A 94 -21.78 -15.09 -21.49
CA THR A 94 -22.16 -14.72 -22.84
C THR A 94 -22.40 -13.22 -23.09
N GLU A 95 -22.33 -12.37 -22.07
CA GLU A 95 -22.57 -10.92 -22.17
C GLU A 95 -21.48 -10.04 -21.52
N LEU A 96 -20.34 -10.61 -21.11
CA LEU A 96 -19.41 -9.92 -20.22
C LEU A 96 -18.50 -8.90 -20.93
N ARG A 97 -18.97 -7.65 -21.03
CA ARG A 97 -18.19 -6.47 -21.46
C ARG A 97 -17.17 -6.11 -20.36
N VAL A 98 -15.90 -5.82 -20.68
CA VAL A 98 -14.93 -5.22 -19.73
C VAL A 98 -15.38 -3.81 -19.40
N ARG A 99 -15.98 -3.65 -18.23
CA ARG A 99 -16.49 -2.37 -17.73
C ARG A 99 -15.41 -1.70 -16.87
N GLN A 100 -15.51 -0.39 -16.69
CA GLN A 100 -14.64 0.31 -15.73
C GLN A 100 -14.80 -0.32 -14.34
N PRO A 101 -13.71 -0.59 -13.61
CA PRO A 101 -13.82 -1.00 -12.22
C PRO A 101 -14.48 0.10 -11.42
N HIS A 102 -15.09 -0.27 -10.30
CA HIS A 102 -15.92 0.64 -9.52
C HIS A 102 -15.12 1.57 -8.61
N TRP A 103 -14.04 2.15 -9.15
CA TRP A 103 -13.14 3.07 -8.46
C TRP A 103 -13.90 4.29 -7.90
N ARG A 104 -14.99 4.71 -8.55
CA ARG A 104 -15.87 5.79 -8.07
C ARG A 104 -16.57 5.51 -6.72
N LEU A 105 -16.64 4.25 -6.26
CA LEU A 105 -17.10 3.92 -4.90
C LEU A 105 -16.21 4.55 -3.83
N ALA A 106 -14.97 4.88 -4.17
CA ALA A 106 -14.10 5.68 -3.33
C ALA A 106 -14.62 7.12 -3.11
N PHE A 107 -15.76 7.53 -3.66
CA PHE A 107 -16.33 8.88 -3.43
C PHE A 107 -17.68 8.87 -2.70
N THR A 108 -18.33 7.70 -2.54
CA THR A 108 -19.75 7.56 -2.14
C THR A 108 -20.01 7.34 -0.63
N GLY A 109 -19.02 7.64 0.23
CA GLY A 109 -19.08 7.28 1.66
C GLY A 109 -18.85 5.80 2.02
N ALA A 110 -18.70 4.90 1.04
CA ALA A 110 -18.31 3.51 1.31
C ALA A 110 -16.99 3.39 2.09
N THR A 111 -16.96 2.45 3.03
CA THR A 111 -15.76 2.10 3.83
C THR A 111 -14.63 1.59 2.95
N GLY A 112 -13.38 1.70 3.42
CA GLY A 112 -12.21 1.12 2.74
C GLY A 112 -12.39 -0.37 2.45
N THR A 113 -12.95 -1.12 3.41
CA THR A 113 -13.25 -2.55 3.27
C THR A 113 -14.30 -2.84 2.20
N GLN A 114 -15.37 -2.03 2.11
CA GLN A 114 -16.39 -2.17 1.08
C GLN A 114 -15.83 -1.89 -0.32
N VAL A 115 -15.06 -0.80 -0.47
CA VAL A 115 -14.41 -0.45 -1.74
C VAL A 115 -13.44 -1.56 -2.15
N ALA A 116 -12.57 -2.00 -1.24
CA ALA A 116 -11.60 -3.06 -1.52
C ALA A 116 -12.26 -4.40 -1.85
N THR A 117 -13.36 -4.75 -1.16
CA THR A 117 -14.12 -5.98 -1.45
C THR A 117 -14.77 -5.90 -2.82
N SER A 118 -15.43 -4.78 -3.15
CA SER A 118 -16.01 -4.53 -4.46
C SER A 118 -14.97 -4.64 -5.58
N LEU A 119 -13.80 -4.01 -5.43
CA LEU A 119 -12.74 -4.04 -6.44
C LEU A 119 -12.13 -5.44 -6.59
N ARG A 120 -11.94 -6.19 -5.50
CA ARG A 120 -11.53 -7.61 -5.57
C ARG A 120 -12.55 -8.48 -6.27
N GLU A 121 -13.81 -8.27 -5.92
CA GLU A 121 -14.92 -8.97 -6.53
C GLU A 121 -14.97 -8.70 -8.04
N TRP A 122 -14.71 -7.46 -8.42
CA TRP A 122 -14.57 -7.06 -9.80
C TRP A 122 -13.37 -7.72 -10.47
N GLY A 123 -12.20 -7.72 -9.82
CA GLY A 123 -11.00 -8.34 -10.37
C GLY A 123 -11.15 -9.84 -10.58
N LEU A 124 -11.75 -10.55 -9.63
CA LEU A 124 -12.02 -11.98 -9.74
C LEU A 124 -12.97 -12.33 -10.89
N LEU A 125 -13.90 -11.44 -11.23
CA LEU A 125 -14.81 -11.63 -12.37
C LEU A 125 -14.05 -11.62 -13.71
N TYR A 126 -13.06 -10.73 -13.86
CA TYR A 126 -12.30 -10.58 -15.11
C TYR A 126 -11.03 -11.43 -15.19
N ALA A 127 -10.52 -11.92 -14.06
CA ALA A 127 -9.30 -12.71 -14.02
C ALA A 127 -9.34 -13.93 -14.96
N PRO A 128 -10.40 -14.76 -15.03
CA PRO A 128 -10.45 -15.88 -15.98
C PRO A 128 -10.40 -15.46 -17.45
N LEU A 129 -10.87 -14.25 -17.78
CA LEU A 129 -10.96 -13.76 -19.15
C LEU A 129 -9.67 -13.07 -19.62
N LEU A 130 -9.01 -12.35 -18.72
CA LEU A 130 -7.91 -11.45 -19.07
C LEU A 130 -6.55 -11.95 -18.60
N ARG A 131 -6.50 -12.96 -17.71
CA ARG A 131 -5.25 -13.55 -17.25
C ARG A 131 -4.53 -14.20 -18.42
N ALA A 132 -3.41 -13.59 -18.77
CA ALA A 132 -2.40 -14.21 -19.61
C ALA A 132 -1.12 -14.32 -18.78
N ARG A 133 -0.56 -15.53 -18.72
CA ARG A 133 0.85 -15.66 -18.36
C ARG A 133 1.61 -15.24 -19.61
N GLY A 134 2.26 -14.08 -19.58
CA GLY A 134 3.16 -13.70 -20.66
C GLY A 134 4.19 -14.79 -20.88
N GLN A 135 4.70 -14.90 -22.11
CA GLN A 135 5.91 -15.68 -22.34
C GLN A 135 7.05 -14.98 -21.61
N MET A 136 7.27 -15.36 -20.36
CA MET A 136 8.42 -14.89 -19.58
C MET A 136 9.67 -15.53 -20.17
N THR A 137 10.16 -14.96 -21.27
CA THR A 137 11.50 -15.22 -21.79
C THR A 137 12.47 -15.08 -20.63
N SER A 138 13.42 -16.00 -20.48
CA SER A 138 14.43 -15.97 -19.43
C SER A 138 15.17 -14.62 -19.45
N LEU A 139 14.74 -13.69 -18.60
CA LEU A 139 15.33 -12.36 -18.56
C LEU A 139 16.72 -12.49 -17.95
N ARG A 140 17.74 -12.39 -18.81
CA ARG A 140 19.11 -12.19 -18.33
C ARG A 140 19.17 -10.86 -17.60
N ARG A 141 19.71 -10.90 -16.39
CA ARG A 141 19.90 -9.74 -15.53
C ARG A 141 20.59 -8.61 -16.30
N ARG A 142 19.94 -7.45 -16.41
CA ARG A 142 20.53 -6.27 -17.06
C ARG A 142 21.41 -5.48 -16.08
N ARG A 143 22.37 -4.73 -16.62
CA ARG A 143 23.19 -3.79 -15.83
C ARG A 143 22.33 -2.65 -15.25
N ARG A 144 21.49 -2.05 -16.10
CA ARG A 144 20.45 -1.08 -15.73
C ARG A 144 19.10 -1.81 -15.74
N ARG A 145 18.33 -1.71 -14.67
CA ARG A 145 17.04 -2.36 -14.53
C ARG A 145 16.00 -1.67 -15.37
N ARG A 146 15.40 -2.37 -16.33
CA ARG A 146 14.40 -1.78 -17.23
C ARG A 146 13.04 -1.71 -16.53
N LEU A 147 12.62 -0.51 -16.14
CA LEU A 147 11.37 -0.25 -15.44
C LEU A 147 10.43 0.57 -16.33
N ALA A 148 9.19 0.11 -16.50
CA ALA A 148 8.15 0.88 -17.17
C ALA A 148 7.26 1.59 -16.15
N PHE A 149 6.94 2.86 -16.41
CA PHE A 149 5.86 3.59 -15.76
C PHE A 149 4.68 3.64 -16.73
N VAL A 150 3.51 3.15 -16.32
CA VAL A 150 2.32 3.02 -17.18
C VAL A 150 1.22 3.93 -16.64
N SER A 151 0.64 4.78 -17.50
CA SER A 151 -0.52 5.61 -17.18
C SER A 151 -1.16 6.23 -18.42
N SER A 152 -2.45 6.56 -18.34
CA SER A 152 -3.14 7.43 -19.29
C SER A 152 -3.06 8.93 -18.93
N TRP A 153 -2.42 9.27 -17.81
CA TRP A 153 -2.44 10.59 -17.17
C TRP A 153 -1.04 11.22 -17.01
N PHE A 154 -0.04 10.75 -17.75
CA PHE A 154 1.26 11.43 -17.90
C PHE A 154 1.13 12.72 -18.75
N CYS A 155 0.48 13.70 -18.14
CA CYS A 155 0.23 15.05 -18.62
C CYS A 155 0.16 15.97 -17.39
N ASN A 156 -0.24 17.23 -17.54
CA ASN A 156 -0.42 18.18 -16.44
C ASN A 156 -1.64 17.77 -15.57
N SER A 157 -1.43 16.74 -14.78
CA SER A 157 -2.41 16.06 -13.94
C SER A 157 -1.80 15.71 -12.58
N ALA A 158 -2.64 15.24 -11.66
CA ALA A 158 -2.17 14.71 -10.38
C ALA A 158 -1.15 13.58 -10.55
N ILE A 159 -1.42 12.64 -11.46
CA ILE A 159 -0.56 11.47 -11.71
C ILE A 159 0.76 11.89 -12.35
N GLY A 160 0.71 12.76 -13.36
CA GLY A 160 1.90 13.30 -13.99
C GLY A 160 2.80 14.01 -12.96
N ARG A 161 2.23 14.85 -12.09
CA ARG A 161 3.02 15.58 -11.09
C ARG A 161 3.62 14.66 -10.02
N LEU A 162 2.94 13.56 -9.66
CA LEU A 162 3.47 12.57 -8.72
C LEU A 162 4.57 11.70 -9.32
N ALA A 163 4.32 11.13 -10.50
CA ALA A 163 5.23 10.18 -11.13
C ALA A 163 6.36 10.88 -11.89
N GLY A 164 6.13 12.09 -12.43
CA GLY A 164 7.06 12.80 -13.30
C GLY A 164 8.43 13.05 -12.66
N GLY A 165 8.46 13.47 -11.39
CA GLY A 165 9.74 13.65 -10.69
C GLY A 165 10.43 12.33 -10.33
N ILE A 166 9.68 11.24 -10.14
CA ILE A 166 10.27 9.90 -10.01
C ILE A 166 10.92 9.51 -11.34
N ILE A 167 10.17 9.65 -12.44
CA ILE A 167 10.64 9.37 -13.78
C ILE A 167 11.92 10.14 -14.04
N GLU A 168 11.96 11.46 -13.81
CA GLU A 168 13.16 12.27 -13.99
C GLU A 168 14.35 11.81 -13.14
N GLN A 169 14.18 11.64 -11.83
CA GLN A 169 15.30 11.63 -10.89
C GLN A 169 15.83 10.24 -10.54
N LEU A 170 15.14 9.15 -10.93
CA LEU A 170 15.63 7.79 -10.68
C LEU A 170 17.07 7.60 -11.20
N ASP A 171 17.93 6.99 -10.39
CA ASP A 171 19.33 6.78 -10.72
C ASP A 171 19.52 6.01 -12.04
N ARG A 172 19.92 6.74 -13.08
CA ARG A 172 20.14 6.20 -14.43
C ARG A 172 21.34 5.26 -14.50
N ALA A 173 22.25 5.26 -13.53
CA ALA A 173 23.30 4.24 -13.46
C ALA A 173 22.70 2.85 -13.13
N ARG A 174 21.56 2.81 -12.42
CA ARG A 174 20.90 1.60 -11.92
C ARG A 174 19.62 1.24 -12.66
N PHE A 175 18.88 2.22 -13.16
CA PHE A 175 17.58 2.04 -13.79
C PHE A 175 17.58 2.59 -15.22
N GLU A 176 16.91 1.87 -16.11
CA GLU A 176 16.49 2.35 -17.43
C GLU A 176 14.98 2.58 -17.35
N VAL A 177 14.55 3.84 -17.47
CA VAL A 177 13.19 4.28 -17.17
C VAL A 177 12.43 4.49 -18.46
N VAL A 178 11.34 3.76 -18.62
CA VAL A 178 10.50 3.80 -19.81
C VAL A 178 9.12 4.32 -19.45
N VAL A 179 8.59 5.25 -20.25
CA VAL A 179 7.22 5.75 -20.10
C VAL A 179 6.33 5.04 -21.10
N ALA A 180 5.26 4.40 -20.61
CA ALA A 180 4.27 3.71 -21.40
C ALA A 180 2.93 4.46 -21.37
N HIS A 181 2.58 5.11 -22.49
CA HIS A 181 1.33 5.86 -22.62
C HIS A 181 0.16 4.95 -22.97
N VAL A 182 -0.89 5.03 -22.15
CA VAL A 182 -2.20 4.45 -22.44
C VAL A 182 -3.05 5.46 -23.20
N ARG A 183 -3.66 5.02 -24.31
CA ARG A 183 -4.54 5.86 -25.13
C ARG A 183 -5.93 5.97 -24.51
N VAL A 184 -6.45 7.19 -24.43
CA VAL A 184 -7.84 7.46 -24.08
C VAL A 184 -8.56 7.90 -25.35
N ARG A 185 -9.64 7.22 -25.73
CA ARG A 185 -10.37 7.46 -26.98
C ARG A 185 -9.44 7.46 -28.21
N GLY A 186 -8.52 6.51 -28.25
CA GLY A 186 -7.55 6.31 -29.35
C GLY A 186 -6.37 7.27 -29.40
N LYS A 187 -6.27 8.24 -28.48
CA LYS A 187 -5.22 9.26 -28.47
C LYS A 187 -4.45 9.29 -27.15
N VAL A 188 -3.16 9.59 -27.24
CA VAL A 188 -2.35 9.96 -26.07
C VAL A 188 -2.73 11.40 -25.70
N ARG A 189 -2.96 11.66 -24.41
CA ARG A 189 -3.15 13.03 -23.91
C ARG A 189 -1.81 13.76 -24.03
N ARG A 190 -1.84 14.98 -24.57
CA ARG A 190 -0.62 15.79 -24.72
C ARG A 190 -0.83 17.20 -24.22
N ASP A 191 0.13 17.65 -23.45
CA ASP A 191 0.38 19.04 -23.07
C ASP A 191 1.88 19.22 -22.81
N PHE A 192 2.29 20.42 -22.40
CA PHE A 192 3.70 20.73 -22.13
C PHE A 192 4.35 19.75 -21.15
N TYR A 193 3.59 19.24 -20.18
CA TYR A 193 4.10 18.36 -19.15
C TYR A 193 4.25 16.92 -19.63
N THR A 194 3.45 16.51 -20.63
CA THR A 194 3.69 15.26 -21.36
C THR A 194 5.05 15.29 -22.06
N ASP A 195 5.36 16.38 -22.78
CA ASP A 195 6.63 16.51 -23.50
C ASP A 195 7.84 16.48 -22.54
N ASP A 196 7.69 17.12 -21.37
CA ASP A 196 8.69 17.08 -20.30
C ASP A 196 8.91 15.65 -19.76
N ILE A 197 7.83 14.92 -19.43
CA ILE A 197 7.91 13.53 -18.96
C ILE A 197 8.57 12.63 -20.01
N GLU A 198 8.19 12.76 -21.28
CA GLU A 198 8.78 12.01 -22.39
C GLU A 198 10.28 12.32 -22.51
N GLY A 199 10.67 13.59 -22.39
CA GLY A 199 12.07 14.04 -22.44
C GLY A 199 12.91 13.60 -21.23
N TRP A 200 12.29 13.36 -20.08
CA TRP A 200 12.96 12.83 -18.89
C TRP A 200 13.19 11.31 -18.95
N ALA A 201 12.38 10.56 -19.70
CA ALA A 201 12.50 9.10 -19.81
C ALA A 201 13.67 8.67 -20.70
N ASP A 202 14.19 7.45 -20.49
CA ASP A 202 15.16 6.83 -21.41
C ASP A 202 14.49 6.37 -22.72
N ALA A 203 13.21 5.99 -22.66
CA ALA A 203 12.41 5.60 -23.81
C ALA A 203 10.92 5.83 -23.57
N VAL A 204 10.16 5.93 -24.67
CA VAL A 204 8.70 6.11 -24.65
C VAL A 204 8.04 5.03 -25.51
N VAL A 205 7.04 4.38 -24.95
CA VAL A 205 6.21 3.37 -25.62
C VAL A 205 4.78 3.88 -25.67
N SER A 206 4.26 4.13 -26.87
CA SER A 206 2.85 4.46 -27.05
C SER A 206 2.06 3.19 -27.34
N LEU A 207 1.20 2.78 -26.41
CA LEU A 207 0.45 1.55 -26.56
C LEU A 207 -0.59 1.65 -27.69
N PRO A 208 -0.74 0.61 -28.53
CA PRO A 208 -1.86 0.46 -29.44
C PRO A 208 -3.21 0.54 -28.71
N SER A 209 -4.27 0.84 -29.47
CA SER A 209 -5.64 0.86 -28.92
C SER A 209 -6.26 -0.54 -28.82
N ASP A 210 -5.59 -1.55 -29.40
CA ASP A 210 -5.95 -2.94 -29.25
C ASP A 210 -5.25 -3.57 -28.04
N LEU A 211 -5.98 -4.35 -27.24
CA LEU A 211 -5.47 -4.92 -26.00
C LEU A 211 -4.43 -6.03 -26.25
N GLY A 212 -4.63 -6.86 -27.27
CA GLY A 212 -3.70 -7.91 -27.66
C GLY A 212 -2.41 -7.31 -28.22
N GLU A 213 -2.52 -6.34 -29.12
CA GLU A 213 -1.36 -5.61 -29.63
C GLU A 213 -0.61 -4.86 -28.52
N ALA A 214 -1.32 -4.21 -27.59
CA ALA A 214 -0.70 -3.51 -26.47
C ALA A 214 -0.02 -4.46 -25.48
N ARG A 215 -0.60 -5.63 -25.24
CA ARG A 215 0.05 -6.71 -24.47
C ARG A 215 1.34 -7.13 -25.16
N HIS A 216 1.29 -7.51 -26.44
CA HIS A 216 2.48 -7.93 -27.19
C HIS A 216 3.54 -6.83 -27.24
N ALA A 217 3.14 -5.57 -27.37
CA ALA A 217 4.05 -4.44 -27.33
C ALA A 217 4.79 -4.35 -25.99
N LEU A 218 4.08 -4.49 -24.85
CA LEU A 218 4.70 -4.49 -23.52
C LEU A 218 5.56 -5.74 -23.26
N GLU A 219 5.14 -6.91 -23.75
CA GLU A 219 5.91 -8.15 -23.64
C GLU A 219 7.22 -8.08 -24.45
N ALA A 220 7.18 -7.51 -25.65
CA ALA A 220 8.35 -7.35 -26.52
C ALA A 220 9.43 -6.44 -25.94
N GLU A 221 9.05 -5.49 -25.08
CA GLU A 221 9.98 -4.60 -24.38
C GLU A 221 10.81 -5.30 -23.29
N ALA A 222 10.38 -6.49 -22.85
CA ALA A 222 11.10 -7.31 -21.88
C ALA A 222 11.43 -6.57 -20.57
N PHE A 223 10.44 -5.86 -20.01
CA PHE A 223 10.57 -5.13 -18.75
C PHE A 223 10.89 -6.06 -17.57
N GLU A 224 11.80 -5.63 -16.69
CA GLU A 224 12.07 -6.33 -15.43
C GLU A 224 11.06 -5.91 -14.35
N GLY A 225 10.51 -4.70 -14.45
CA GLY A 225 9.42 -4.24 -13.60
C GLY A 225 8.48 -3.25 -14.30
N ILE A 226 7.21 -3.29 -13.92
CA ILE A 226 6.17 -2.34 -14.35
C ILE A 226 5.58 -1.67 -13.11
N VAL A 227 5.50 -0.34 -13.14
CA VAL A 227 4.80 0.51 -12.17
C VAL A 227 3.60 1.14 -12.86
N TYR A 228 2.40 0.70 -12.50
CA TYR A 228 1.16 1.41 -12.83
C TYR A 228 1.05 2.63 -11.92
N ALA A 229 1.28 3.84 -12.45
CA ALA A 229 1.27 5.07 -11.67
C ALA A 229 -0.13 5.37 -11.10
N ASP A 230 -1.14 4.86 -11.79
CA ASP A 230 -2.52 4.73 -11.35
C ASP A 230 -3.13 3.48 -11.98
N ILE A 231 -4.18 2.94 -11.35
CA ILE A 231 -4.86 1.75 -11.87
C ILE A 231 -6.35 1.80 -11.57
N GLY A 232 -7.16 1.47 -12.59
CA GLY A 232 -8.61 1.32 -12.48
C GLY A 232 -9.44 2.55 -12.83
N MET A 233 -8.86 3.75 -12.95
CA MET A 233 -9.63 4.93 -13.36
C MET A 233 -10.08 4.87 -14.84
N GLU A 234 -9.39 4.07 -15.64
CA GLU A 234 -9.69 3.72 -17.01
C GLU A 234 -9.61 2.19 -17.22
N PRO A 235 -10.45 1.61 -18.10
CA PRO A 235 -10.57 0.16 -18.21
C PRO A 235 -9.42 -0.50 -18.98
N PHE A 236 -8.71 0.25 -19.84
CA PHE A 236 -7.67 -0.31 -20.71
C PHE A 236 -6.44 -0.77 -19.93
N SER A 237 -5.86 0.12 -19.11
CA SER A 237 -4.70 -0.22 -18.27
C SER A 237 -5.07 -1.25 -17.21
N TYR A 238 -6.29 -1.16 -16.66
CA TYR A 238 -6.85 -2.14 -15.75
C TYR A 238 -6.88 -3.54 -16.38
N ALA A 239 -7.36 -3.66 -17.62
CA ALA A 239 -7.38 -4.91 -18.36
C ALA A 239 -5.97 -5.45 -18.65
N LEU A 240 -5.04 -4.57 -19.03
CA LEU A 240 -3.63 -4.95 -19.25
C LEU A 240 -2.97 -5.51 -17.99
N ALA A 241 -3.28 -4.95 -16.82
CA ALA A 241 -2.66 -5.35 -15.55
C ALA A 241 -3.03 -6.77 -15.09
N PHE A 242 -4.03 -7.42 -15.69
CA PHE A 242 -4.30 -8.86 -15.48
C PHE A 242 -3.28 -9.77 -16.17
N ALA A 243 -2.60 -9.27 -17.20
CA ALA A 243 -1.51 -9.99 -17.83
C ALA A 243 -0.24 -9.84 -16.97
N ARG A 244 0.52 -10.94 -16.84
CA ARG A 244 1.84 -10.90 -16.24
C ARG A 244 2.86 -10.50 -17.31
N LEU A 245 3.03 -9.19 -17.48
CA LEU A 245 3.87 -8.54 -18.50
C LEU A 245 5.33 -8.33 -18.05
N ALA A 246 5.57 -8.35 -16.73
CA ALA A 246 6.91 -8.30 -16.15
C ALA A 246 7.02 -9.23 -14.92
N PRO A 247 8.24 -9.66 -14.54
CA PRO A 247 8.47 -10.40 -13.30
C PRO A 247 8.04 -9.64 -12.05
N LEU A 248 8.09 -8.31 -12.08
CA LEU A 248 7.61 -7.43 -11.02
C LEU A 248 6.53 -6.50 -11.58
N GLN A 249 5.32 -6.52 -11.03
CA GLN A 249 4.28 -5.55 -11.36
C GLN A 249 3.74 -4.89 -10.09
N MET A 250 3.61 -3.58 -10.12
CA MET A 250 3.30 -2.78 -8.94
C MET A 250 2.29 -1.71 -9.29
N ALA A 251 1.45 -1.33 -8.33
CA ALA A 251 0.60 -0.16 -8.40
C ALA A 251 1.11 0.92 -7.43
N PHE A 252 1.07 2.17 -7.88
CA PHE A 252 1.37 3.33 -7.06
C PHE A 252 0.08 3.98 -6.53
N TRP A 253 0.19 4.79 -5.48
CA TRP A 253 -0.96 5.38 -4.80
C TRP A 253 -1.70 6.48 -5.57
N GLY A 254 -1.45 6.64 -6.88
CA GLY A 254 -2.12 7.62 -7.75
C GLY A 254 -3.65 7.57 -7.66
N HIS A 255 -4.21 6.36 -7.49
CA HIS A 255 -5.57 6.16 -6.99
C HIS A 255 -5.51 5.37 -5.67
N PRO A 256 -5.82 5.97 -4.50
CA PRO A 256 -5.54 5.42 -3.17
C PRO A 256 -6.54 4.31 -2.75
N THR A 257 -6.61 3.24 -3.53
CA THR A 257 -7.33 2.00 -3.22
C THR A 257 -6.61 0.82 -3.86
N THR A 258 -6.77 -0.40 -3.31
CA THR A 258 -6.37 -1.64 -4.00
C THR A 258 -6.93 -1.70 -5.42
N SER A 259 -6.21 -2.32 -6.36
CA SER A 259 -6.73 -2.61 -7.70
C SER A 259 -7.78 -3.73 -7.69
N GLY A 260 -7.74 -4.60 -6.69
CA GLY A 260 -8.53 -5.82 -6.65
C GLY A 260 -8.10 -6.90 -7.65
N ILE A 261 -7.01 -6.68 -8.41
CA ILE A 261 -6.48 -7.64 -9.39
C ILE A 261 -5.76 -8.76 -8.62
N PRO A 262 -6.20 -10.03 -8.75
CA PRO A 262 -5.56 -11.15 -8.07
C PRO A 262 -4.33 -11.65 -8.85
N ASP A 263 -3.28 -12.05 -8.12
CA ASP A 263 -2.05 -12.72 -8.59
C ASP A 263 -1.16 -12.00 -9.62
N ALA A 264 -1.66 -10.98 -10.32
CA ALA A 264 -0.93 -10.32 -11.41
C ALA A 264 -0.18 -9.05 -10.96
N LEU A 265 -0.71 -8.30 -9.99
CA LEU A 265 -0.03 -7.17 -9.34
C LEU A 265 0.55 -7.60 -8.00
N ASP A 266 1.87 -7.46 -7.85
CA ASP A 266 2.61 -7.92 -6.67
C ASP A 266 2.49 -6.95 -5.50
N TYR A 267 2.71 -5.66 -5.75
CA TYR A 267 2.81 -4.66 -4.69
C TYR A 267 1.92 -3.44 -4.93
N TYR A 268 1.42 -2.87 -3.84
CA TYR A 268 0.79 -1.56 -3.81
C TYR A 268 1.62 -0.62 -2.94
N LEU A 269 2.11 0.48 -3.50
CA LEU A 269 3.03 1.42 -2.84
C LEU A 269 2.24 2.57 -2.21
N LEU A 270 2.32 2.72 -0.88
CA LEU A 270 1.57 3.74 -0.15
C LEU A 270 2.36 4.26 1.06
N MET A 271 2.13 5.53 1.40
CA MET A 271 2.62 6.13 2.66
C MET A 271 2.12 5.35 3.88
N ASP A 272 3.01 5.02 4.79
CA ASP A 272 2.72 4.28 6.02
C ASP A 272 1.57 4.90 6.83
N ALA A 273 1.67 6.21 7.03
CA ALA A 273 0.74 6.99 7.83
C ALA A 273 -0.64 7.17 7.18
N ALA A 274 -0.81 6.79 5.91
CA ALA A 274 -2.10 6.90 5.22
C ALA A 274 -3.07 5.80 5.66
N GLU A 275 -2.57 4.65 6.11
CA GLU A 275 -3.36 3.50 6.57
C GLU A 275 -2.97 3.12 8.01
N PRO A 276 -3.31 3.96 9.01
CA PRO A 276 -2.93 3.71 10.41
C PRO A 276 -3.59 2.47 11.01
N ASP A 277 -4.75 2.05 10.48
CA ASP A 277 -5.61 1.00 11.05
C ASP A 277 -5.76 -0.21 10.09
N LEU A 278 -4.65 -0.71 9.52
CA LEU A 278 -4.67 -1.91 8.65
C LEU A 278 -5.28 -3.15 9.35
N GLU A 279 -5.25 -3.18 10.69
CA GLU A 279 -5.87 -4.23 11.50
C GLU A 279 -7.41 -4.20 11.48
N ALA A 280 -8.03 -3.10 11.00
CA ALA A 280 -9.48 -2.95 10.86
C ALA A 280 -10.10 -3.72 9.67
N GLY A 281 -9.31 -4.53 8.96
CA GLY A 281 -9.80 -5.52 8.00
C GLY A 281 -9.84 -5.09 6.53
N VAL A 282 -9.28 -3.93 6.18
CA VAL A 282 -9.04 -3.56 4.77
C VAL A 282 -7.96 -4.49 4.22
N ARG A 283 -8.32 -5.34 3.27
CA ARG A 283 -7.37 -6.20 2.58
C ARG A 283 -6.99 -5.55 1.25
N TYR A 284 -5.73 -5.58 0.87
CA TYR A 284 -5.29 -5.30 -0.49
C TYR A 284 -5.17 -6.64 -1.22
N SER A 285 -5.44 -6.68 -2.53
CA SER A 285 -5.12 -7.88 -3.34
C SER A 285 -3.62 -7.99 -3.58
N GLU A 286 -2.95 -6.85 -3.65
CA GLU A 286 -1.51 -6.71 -3.68
C GLU A 286 -0.92 -6.79 -2.27
N GLN A 287 0.38 -7.01 -2.18
CA GLN A 287 1.12 -6.77 -0.96
C GLN A 287 1.35 -5.27 -0.76
N LEU A 288 0.81 -4.72 0.33
CA LEU A 288 1.03 -3.32 0.68
C LEU A 288 2.50 -3.07 1.08
N VAL A 289 3.14 -2.13 0.40
CA VAL A 289 4.47 -1.60 0.73
C VAL A 289 4.27 -0.27 1.44
N ARG A 290 4.79 -0.20 2.66
CA ARG A 290 4.61 0.94 3.57
C ARG A 290 5.84 1.84 3.45
N LEU A 291 5.65 3.05 2.92
CA LEU A 291 6.69 4.05 2.69
C LEU A 291 6.69 5.08 3.84
N ASP A 292 7.85 5.33 4.44
CA ASP A 292 7.97 6.37 5.48
C ASP A 292 7.90 7.77 4.89
N THR A 293 8.28 7.90 3.62
CA THR A 293 8.15 9.13 2.86
C THR A 293 6.90 9.09 1.97
N MET A 294 6.67 10.17 1.22
CA MET A 294 5.62 10.21 0.19
C MET A 294 5.86 9.20 -0.96
N GLY A 295 7.08 8.67 -1.09
CA GLY A 295 7.43 7.81 -2.22
C GLY A 295 7.35 8.54 -3.56
N ALA A 296 7.56 9.86 -3.58
CA ALA A 296 7.56 10.64 -4.80
C ALA A 296 8.50 11.83 -4.66
N PHE A 297 9.21 12.16 -5.73
CA PHE A 297 9.91 13.43 -5.86
C PHE A 297 8.93 14.46 -6.44
N TYR A 298 8.26 15.19 -5.55
CA TYR A 298 7.27 16.16 -5.98
C TYR A 298 7.91 17.53 -6.15
N ARG A 299 7.98 18.01 -7.40
CA ARG A 299 8.54 19.33 -7.67
C ARG A 299 7.68 20.43 -7.09
N LYS A 300 8.36 21.48 -6.62
CA LYS A 300 7.70 22.76 -6.38
C LYS A 300 7.24 23.32 -7.72
N ASN A 301 6.20 24.14 -7.71
CA ASN A 301 5.79 24.88 -8.89
C ASN A 301 6.91 25.88 -9.24
N GLU A 302 7.72 25.54 -10.26
CA GLU A 302 8.93 26.28 -10.70
C GLU A 302 8.66 27.73 -11.07
N SER A 303 7.41 28.09 -11.33
CA SER A 303 7.02 29.38 -11.86
C SER A 303 7.16 30.55 -10.88
N GLY A 304 7.55 30.32 -9.61
CA GLY A 304 7.59 31.40 -8.60
C GLY A 304 6.24 32.09 -8.41
N GLN A 305 5.17 31.55 -9.00
CA GLN A 305 3.84 32.17 -9.06
C GLN A 305 3.22 32.22 -7.66
N LEU A 306 3.53 31.26 -6.79
CA LEU A 306 3.17 31.30 -5.38
C LEU A 306 3.92 32.39 -4.59
N ARG A 307 5.18 32.70 -4.98
CA ARG A 307 5.97 33.79 -4.36
C ARG A 307 5.52 35.18 -4.80
N GLY A 308 4.70 35.26 -5.85
CA GLY A 308 4.10 36.49 -6.37
C GLY A 308 2.60 36.59 -6.09
N TRP A 309 2.10 35.96 -5.01
CA TRP A 309 0.72 36.16 -4.58
C TRP A 309 0.47 37.65 -4.29
N THR A 310 -0.58 38.19 -4.88
CA THR A 310 -1.15 39.48 -4.51
C THR A 310 -2.66 39.34 -4.39
N ARG A 311 -3.28 40.19 -3.57
CA ARG A 311 -4.74 40.30 -3.50
C ARG A 311 -5.35 40.52 -4.88
N ASP A 312 -4.71 41.34 -5.72
CA ASP A 312 -5.13 41.63 -7.09
C ASP A 312 -5.12 40.37 -7.98
N ARG A 313 -4.11 39.50 -7.86
CA ARG A 313 -4.04 38.24 -8.62
C ARG A 313 -5.08 37.22 -8.16
N PHE A 314 -5.34 37.15 -6.85
CA PHE A 314 -6.42 36.32 -6.31
C PHE A 314 -7.79 36.81 -6.79
N GLN A 315 -8.02 38.13 -6.80
CA GLN A 315 -9.22 38.74 -7.37
C GLN A 315 -9.33 38.52 -8.89
N ALA A 316 -8.21 38.53 -9.61
CA ALA A 316 -8.19 38.27 -11.05
C ALA A 316 -8.49 36.81 -11.41
N ALA A 317 -8.22 35.85 -10.51
CA ALA A 317 -8.44 34.42 -10.74
C ALA A 317 -9.92 34.06 -10.98
N SER A 318 -10.86 34.90 -10.55
CA SER A 318 -12.26 34.78 -10.96
C SER A 318 -13.00 36.11 -10.79
N PRO A 319 -13.85 36.53 -11.75
CA PRO A 319 -14.77 37.65 -11.58
C PRO A 319 -15.59 37.56 -10.29
N ALA A 320 -15.98 36.34 -9.90
CA ALA A 320 -16.74 36.07 -8.69
C ALA A 320 -15.94 36.29 -7.39
N LEU A 321 -14.61 36.45 -7.46
CA LEU A 321 -13.78 36.78 -6.30
C LEU A 321 -13.50 38.29 -6.21
N ARG A 322 -13.72 39.09 -7.26
CA ARG A 322 -13.36 40.52 -7.28
C ARG A 322 -14.08 41.34 -6.20
N ASP A 323 -15.37 41.10 -6.02
CA ASP A 323 -16.23 41.90 -5.14
C ASP A 323 -16.20 41.46 -3.66
N LEU A 324 -15.48 40.37 -3.34
CA LEU A 324 -15.61 39.65 -2.06
C LEU A 324 -14.46 39.85 -1.06
N VAL A 325 -13.42 40.66 -1.33
CA VAL A 325 -12.11 40.53 -0.64
C VAL A 325 -11.58 41.74 0.14
N SER A 326 -12.42 42.69 0.56
CA SER A 326 -11.95 43.74 1.48
C SER A 326 -12.06 43.35 2.96
N ASN A 327 -13.08 42.57 3.36
CA ASN A 327 -13.38 42.25 4.78
C ASN A 327 -13.77 40.80 5.09
N SER A 328 -13.55 39.86 4.17
CA SER A 328 -14.00 38.47 4.29
C SER A 328 -12.91 37.50 4.80
N THR A 329 -13.33 36.44 5.48
CA THR A 329 -12.50 35.28 5.82
C THR A 329 -12.64 34.23 4.73
N ILE A 330 -11.54 33.91 4.02
CA ILE A 330 -11.58 33.04 2.85
C ILE A 330 -11.24 31.58 3.21
N TYR A 331 -12.15 30.66 2.88
CA TYR A 331 -11.98 29.22 3.02
C TYR A 331 -11.95 28.57 1.63
N ALA A 332 -10.82 27.99 1.22
CA ALA A 332 -10.66 27.44 -0.13
C ALA A 332 -10.82 25.92 -0.18
N CYS A 333 -11.73 25.44 -1.01
CA CYS A 333 -11.93 24.03 -1.32
C CYS A 333 -12.11 23.81 -2.83
N PRO A 334 -11.16 24.19 -3.73
CA PRO A 334 -11.32 24.04 -5.18
C PRO A 334 -11.02 22.61 -5.67
N GLN A 335 -11.66 21.61 -5.08
CA GLN A 335 -11.40 20.19 -5.33
C GLN A 335 -12.21 19.65 -6.53
N HIS A 336 -11.86 18.43 -6.98
CA HIS A 336 -12.61 17.75 -8.03
C HIS A 336 -14.06 17.52 -7.60
N CYS A 337 -15.02 17.69 -8.52
CA CYS A 337 -16.45 17.64 -8.21
C CYS A 337 -16.89 16.32 -7.55
N LEU A 338 -16.19 15.22 -7.85
CA LEU A 338 -16.47 13.92 -7.25
C LEU A 338 -16.28 13.88 -5.73
N LYS A 339 -15.50 14.80 -5.16
CA LYS A 339 -15.18 14.81 -3.73
C LYS A 339 -16.23 15.52 -2.87
N TYR A 340 -17.15 16.27 -3.46
CA TYR A 340 -18.20 16.98 -2.73
C TYR A 340 -19.36 16.05 -2.36
N HIS A 341 -19.13 15.23 -1.35
CA HIS A 341 -20.14 14.34 -0.80
C HIS A 341 -21.12 15.09 0.13
N PRO A 342 -22.41 14.70 0.25
CA PRO A 342 -23.36 15.38 1.13
C PRO A 342 -22.93 15.48 2.59
N GLU A 343 -22.16 14.50 3.09
CA GLU A 343 -21.59 14.54 4.45
C GLU A 343 -20.73 15.79 4.69
N PHE A 344 -20.12 16.34 3.65
CA PHE A 344 -19.30 17.55 3.74
C PHE A 344 -20.14 18.84 3.81
N ASP A 345 -21.41 18.80 3.42
CA ASP A 345 -22.28 19.98 3.41
C ASP A 345 -22.46 20.56 4.81
N GLU A 346 -22.55 19.70 5.83
CA GLU A 346 -22.65 20.11 7.24
C GLU A 346 -21.44 20.96 7.67
N ALA A 347 -20.24 20.63 7.18
CA ALA A 347 -19.05 21.42 7.46
C ALA A 347 -19.11 22.80 6.78
N ILE A 348 -19.55 22.86 5.51
CA ILE A 348 -19.71 24.13 4.78
C ILE A 348 -20.74 25.02 5.48
N VAL A 349 -21.92 24.49 5.79
CA VAL A 349 -23.00 25.22 6.46
C VAL A 349 -22.58 25.66 7.87
N GLY A 350 -21.91 24.78 8.61
CA GLY A 350 -21.37 25.07 9.93
C GLY A 350 -20.38 26.23 9.92
N ILE A 351 -19.44 26.25 8.96
CA ILE A 351 -18.48 27.35 8.79
C ILE A 351 -19.20 28.66 8.45
N LEU A 352 -20.12 28.64 7.48
CA LEU A 352 -20.87 29.83 7.06
C LEU A 352 -21.76 30.42 8.18
N SER A 353 -22.18 29.58 9.11
CA SER A 353 -22.98 29.96 10.28
C SER A 353 -22.12 30.46 11.44
N ALA A 354 -20.97 29.83 11.69
CA ALA A 354 -20.08 30.18 12.80
C ALA A 354 -19.20 31.41 12.53
N ASP A 355 -18.86 31.68 11.26
CA ASP A 355 -18.09 32.86 10.85
C ASP A 355 -18.94 33.75 9.92
N PRO A 356 -19.48 34.87 10.43
CA PRO A 356 -20.28 35.80 9.63
C PRO A 356 -19.55 36.38 8.41
N ARG A 357 -18.22 36.40 8.43
CA ARG A 357 -17.36 36.91 7.34
C ARG A 357 -16.90 35.80 6.40
N ALA A 358 -17.30 34.56 6.63
CA ALA A 358 -16.86 33.44 5.82
C ALA A 358 -17.29 33.57 4.36
N VAL A 359 -16.33 33.33 3.48
CA VAL A 359 -16.55 33.07 2.06
C VAL A 359 -15.91 31.73 1.75
N VAL A 360 -16.72 30.76 1.37
CA VAL A 360 -16.27 29.42 1.00
C VAL A 360 -16.14 29.35 -0.51
N VAL A 361 -14.93 29.10 -1.00
CA VAL A 361 -14.61 29.02 -2.43
C VAL A 361 -14.56 27.55 -2.85
N VAL A 362 -15.46 27.14 -3.73
CA VAL A 362 -15.55 25.77 -4.26
C VAL A 362 -15.45 25.77 -5.78
N ARG A 363 -15.10 24.62 -6.36
CA ARG A 363 -15.21 24.45 -7.82
C ARG A 363 -16.69 24.45 -8.22
N ASN A 364 -16.99 25.04 -9.36
CA ASN A 364 -18.33 25.04 -9.93
C ASN A 364 -18.70 23.61 -10.36
N CYS A 365 -19.66 23.00 -9.66
CA CYS A 365 -20.10 21.63 -9.89
C CYS A 365 -21.63 21.56 -9.81
N SER A 366 -22.27 21.00 -10.83
CA SER A 366 -23.74 20.81 -10.85
C SER A 366 -24.27 20.06 -9.62
N ALA A 367 -23.51 19.08 -9.11
CA ALA A 367 -23.84 18.32 -7.90
C ALA A 367 -23.92 19.17 -6.61
N LEU A 368 -23.24 20.32 -6.58
CA LEU A 368 -23.29 21.30 -5.46
C LEU A 368 -24.41 22.32 -5.67
N VAL A 369 -24.72 22.65 -6.93
CA VAL A 369 -25.62 23.75 -7.33
C VAL A 369 -26.99 23.58 -6.67
N GLY A 370 -27.66 22.43 -6.81
CA GLY A 370 -28.97 22.22 -6.17
C GLY A 370 -28.93 21.99 -4.65
N ARG A 371 -27.90 21.28 -4.15
CA ARG A 371 -27.85 20.75 -2.78
C ARG A 371 -27.50 21.82 -1.73
N LEU A 372 -26.56 22.72 -2.04
CA LEU A 372 -26.14 23.77 -1.12
C LEU A 372 -26.96 25.07 -1.23
N GLU A 373 -27.60 25.34 -2.37
CA GLU A 373 -28.45 26.54 -2.55
C GLU A 373 -29.63 26.59 -1.58
N HIS A 374 -30.12 25.43 -1.15
CA HIS A 374 -31.20 25.33 -0.17
C HIS A 374 -30.70 25.43 1.29
N LEU A 375 -29.42 25.16 1.53
CA LEU A 375 -28.83 25.05 2.87
C LEU A 375 -28.11 26.33 3.29
N ALA A 376 -27.41 26.98 2.36
CA ALA A 376 -26.81 28.28 2.57
C ALA A 376 -27.90 29.34 2.39
N ARG A 377 -28.53 29.79 3.49
CA ARG A 377 -29.56 30.85 3.49
C ARG A 377 -29.12 32.18 2.83
N ASP A 378 -27.82 32.31 2.54
CA ASP A 378 -27.19 33.44 1.86
C ASP A 378 -26.21 32.92 0.80
N ASN A 379 -26.70 32.79 -0.44
CA ASN A 379 -25.95 32.23 -1.57
C ASN A 379 -24.71 33.06 -1.97
N ASN A 380 -24.57 34.29 -1.48
CA ASN A 380 -23.47 35.18 -1.87
C ASN A 380 -22.14 34.81 -1.19
N ARG A 381 -22.15 33.95 -0.16
CA ARG A 381 -20.96 33.53 0.60
C ARG A 381 -20.39 32.17 0.19
N LEU A 382 -21.05 31.47 -0.73
CA LEU A 382 -20.54 30.25 -1.37
C LEU A 382 -20.14 30.58 -2.81
N VAL A 383 -18.85 30.84 -3.02
CA VAL A 383 -18.31 31.28 -4.32
C VAL A 383 -17.88 30.09 -5.13
N ARG A 384 -18.41 29.99 -6.35
CA ARG A 384 -18.09 28.91 -7.30
C ARG A 384 -17.11 29.43 -8.35
N VAL A 385 -15.97 28.77 -8.49
CA VAL A 385 -14.98 29.09 -9.52
C VAL A 385 -14.99 28.07 -10.65
N PRO A 386 -14.76 28.47 -11.91
CA PRO A 386 -14.64 27.51 -13.01
C PRO A 386 -13.38 26.66 -12.86
N THR A 387 -13.15 25.76 -13.81
CA THR A 387 -11.83 25.12 -13.94
C THR A 387 -10.81 26.18 -14.33
N LEU A 388 -9.75 26.34 -13.54
CA LEU A 388 -8.73 27.36 -13.75
C LEU A 388 -7.43 26.73 -14.29
N PRO A 389 -6.64 27.47 -15.10
CA PRO A 389 -5.25 27.12 -15.36
C PRO A 389 -4.46 26.94 -14.06
N LEU A 390 -3.46 26.05 -14.05
CA LEU A 390 -2.69 25.70 -12.85
C LEU A 390 -2.17 26.94 -12.10
N GLY A 391 -1.59 27.90 -12.83
CA GLY A 391 -1.04 29.13 -12.25
C GLY A 391 -2.06 30.01 -11.53
N GLU A 392 -3.31 30.05 -12.00
CA GLU A 392 -4.42 30.76 -11.34
C GLU A 392 -5.02 29.94 -10.20
N TYR A 393 -5.17 28.63 -10.40
CA TYR A 393 -5.65 27.69 -9.39
C TYR A 393 -4.80 27.73 -8.11
N VAL A 394 -3.47 27.73 -8.23
CA VAL A 394 -2.59 27.79 -7.03
C VAL A 394 -2.70 29.11 -6.27
N GLN A 395 -3.10 30.21 -6.94
CA GLN A 395 -3.34 31.50 -6.27
C GLN A 395 -4.51 31.43 -5.29
N LEU A 396 -5.49 30.54 -5.54
CA LEU A 396 -6.63 30.36 -4.65
C LEU A 396 -6.18 29.99 -3.23
N PHE A 397 -5.13 29.17 -3.11
CA PHE A 397 -4.58 28.81 -1.81
C PHE A 397 -3.80 29.96 -1.18
N GLY A 398 -2.96 30.65 -1.97
CA GLY A 398 -2.18 31.79 -1.47
C GLY A 398 -3.05 32.92 -0.88
N GLY A 399 -4.28 33.07 -1.36
CA GLY A 399 -5.26 34.05 -0.85
C GLY A 399 -6.23 33.53 0.21
N ALA A 400 -6.21 32.24 0.49
CA ALA A 400 -7.07 31.64 1.48
C ALA A 400 -6.49 31.79 2.89
N HIS A 401 -7.38 31.92 3.87
CA HIS A 401 -7.00 31.87 5.29
C HIS A 401 -6.82 30.41 5.72
N VAL A 402 -7.68 29.52 5.21
CA VAL A 402 -7.64 28.08 5.43
C VAL A 402 -8.05 27.38 4.13
N ALA A 403 -7.37 26.29 3.81
CA ALA A 403 -7.82 25.34 2.80
C ALA A 403 -8.62 24.22 3.49
N LEU A 404 -9.66 23.74 2.83
CA LEU A 404 -10.56 22.71 3.35
C LEU A 404 -10.37 21.41 2.57
N GLU A 405 -10.13 20.31 3.28
CA GLU A 405 -10.24 18.98 2.71
C GLU A 405 -11.70 18.50 2.77
N PRO A 406 -12.33 18.13 1.65
CA PRO A 406 -13.63 17.50 1.66
C PRO A 406 -13.52 16.06 2.17
N PHE A 407 -14.60 15.55 2.76
CA PHE A 407 -14.70 14.16 3.22
C PHE A 407 -15.99 13.54 2.70
N PRO A 408 -16.06 12.20 2.50
CA PRO A 408 -15.15 11.16 3.01
C PRO A 408 -13.97 10.82 2.10
N PHE A 409 -13.79 11.48 0.95
CA PHE A 409 -12.58 11.32 0.13
C PHE A 409 -11.76 12.61 0.13
N GLY A 410 -10.57 12.52 0.72
CA GLY A 410 -9.70 13.66 0.99
C GLY A 410 -8.92 14.22 -0.20
N GLY A 411 -8.04 15.16 0.13
CA GLY A 411 -7.05 15.76 -0.75
C GLY A 411 -5.78 14.90 -0.89
N SER A 412 -4.99 15.21 -1.91
CA SER A 412 -3.65 14.69 -2.11
C SER A 412 -2.79 15.81 -2.70
N ILE A 413 -2.82 15.94 -4.02
CA ILE A 413 -2.16 17.00 -4.78
C ILE A 413 -2.63 18.40 -4.36
N THR A 414 -3.94 18.58 -4.19
CA THR A 414 -4.52 19.84 -3.70
C THR A 414 -3.96 20.22 -2.32
N THR A 415 -3.69 19.24 -1.45
CA THR A 415 -3.09 19.47 -0.12
C THR A 415 -1.64 19.93 -0.27
N LEU A 416 -0.87 19.29 -1.17
CA LEU A 416 0.48 19.74 -1.51
C LEU A 416 0.47 21.16 -2.06
N ASP A 417 -0.42 21.49 -2.99
CA ASP A 417 -0.52 22.84 -3.56
C ASP A 417 -0.80 23.90 -2.47
N ALA A 418 -1.67 23.58 -1.50
CA ALA A 418 -1.93 24.44 -0.36
C ALA A 418 -0.72 24.58 0.59
N PHE A 419 -0.02 23.48 0.90
CA PHE A 419 1.21 23.52 1.71
C PHE A 419 2.33 24.30 1.05
N GLU A 420 2.47 24.19 -0.27
CA GLU A 420 3.42 24.97 -1.03
C GLU A 420 3.11 26.47 -0.92
N ALA A 421 1.83 26.85 -0.98
CA ALA A 421 1.36 28.21 -0.74
C ALA A 421 1.52 28.69 0.73
N GLY A 422 1.84 27.78 1.66
CA GLY A 422 1.92 28.07 3.10
C GLY A 422 0.55 28.15 3.77
N THR A 423 -0.49 27.60 3.14
CA THR A 423 -1.88 27.65 3.61
C THR A 423 -2.21 26.41 4.43
N PRO A 424 -2.71 26.56 5.67
CA PRO A 424 -3.12 25.42 6.49
C PRO A 424 -4.31 24.70 5.85
N VAL A 425 -4.24 23.36 5.78
CA VAL A 425 -5.32 22.51 5.27
C VAL A 425 -6.03 21.85 6.45
N VAL A 426 -7.29 22.17 6.70
CA VAL A 426 -8.10 21.48 7.71
C VAL A 426 -8.67 20.20 7.11
N ALA A 427 -8.35 19.08 7.75
CA ALA A 427 -8.76 17.74 7.36
C ALA A 427 -9.44 17.05 8.54
N ARG A 428 -10.33 16.10 8.23
CA ARG A 428 -10.98 15.28 9.25
C ARG A 428 -10.24 13.95 9.36
N GLU A 429 -10.02 13.48 10.58
CA GLU A 429 -9.42 12.17 10.81
C GLU A 429 -10.24 11.10 10.06
N PRO A 430 -9.57 10.18 9.34
CA PRO A 430 -10.24 9.04 8.75
C PRO A 430 -10.79 8.19 9.90
N GLY A 431 -12.09 7.90 9.89
CA GLY A 431 -12.69 7.01 10.87
C GLY A 431 -12.19 5.57 10.73
N PRO A 432 -12.49 4.67 11.70
CA PRO A 432 -11.93 3.30 11.82
C PRO A 432 -12.23 2.32 10.68
N SER A 433 -12.89 2.78 9.62
CA SER A 433 -13.21 2.00 8.42
C SER A 433 -13.14 2.86 7.16
N LYS A 434 -12.53 4.04 7.23
CA LYS A 434 -12.45 4.99 6.11
C LYS A 434 -11.14 4.79 5.34
N ARG A 435 -11.15 5.30 4.11
CA ARG A 435 -10.12 5.15 3.06
C ARG A 435 -8.76 5.72 3.50
N PRO A 436 -7.65 5.46 2.76
CA PRO A 436 -6.36 6.05 3.07
C PRO A 436 -6.43 7.56 3.33
N GLY A 437 -5.96 7.98 4.50
CA GLY A 437 -5.91 9.38 4.92
C GLY A 437 -4.67 10.09 4.37
N LEU A 438 -4.66 10.46 3.09
CA LEU A 438 -3.47 11.05 2.46
C LEU A 438 -3.04 12.37 3.11
N THR A 439 -3.95 13.33 3.36
CA THR A 439 -3.59 14.58 4.06
C THR A 439 -3.09 14.34 5.48
N ARG A 440 -3.67 13.37 6.20
CA ARG A 440 -3.15 12.93 7.51
C ARG A 440 -1.72 12.43 7.38
N ALA A 441 -1.43 11.58 6.38
CA ALA A 441 -0.09 11.07 6.14
C ALA A 441 0.91 12.18 5.83
N LEU A 442 0.52 13.16 5.01
CA LEU A 442 1.36 14.32 4.71
C LEU A 442 1.66 15.14 5.96
N TYR A 443 0.69 15.35 6.86
CA TYR A 443 0.93 16.00 8.14
C TYR A 443 1.82 15.15 9.07
N GLU A 444 1.73 13.83 9.04
CA GLU A 444 2.61 12.94 9.81
C GLU A 444 4.06 13.03 9.34
N ILE A 445 4.30 13.00 8.02
CA ILE A 445 5.64 13.17 7.44
C ILE A 445 6.24 14.52 7.86
N LEU A 446 5.41 15.57 7.93
CA LEU A 446 5.82 16.87 8.44
C LEU A 446 5.97 16.93 9.96
N GLY A 447 5.58 15.91 10.73
CA GLY A 447 5.51 15.93 12.20
C GLY A 447 4.57 17.03 12.72
N MET A 448 3.42 17.20 12.06
CA MET A 448 2.44 18.27 12.27
C MET A 448 1.01 17.74 12.47
N ARG A 449 0.83 16.50 12.97
CA ARG A 449 -0.50 15.94 13.21
C ARG A 449 -1.35 16.72 14.21
N ASP A 450 -0.72 17.48 15.10
CA ASP A 450 -1.38 18.31 16.10
C ASP A 450 -2.07 19.56 15.53
N CYS A 451 -1.81 19.94 14.26
CA CYS A 451 -2.15 21.28 13.81
C CYS A 451 -3.56 21.43 13.23
N CYS A 452 -3.95 20.55 12.31
CA CYS A 452 -5.10 20.75 11.41
C CYS A 452 -5.94 19.48 11.16
N LEU A 453 -5.83 18.47 12.02
CA LEU A 453 -6.62 17.24 11.96
C LEU A 453 -7.74 17.28 12.99
N ALA A 454 -8.99 17.20 12.52
CA ALA A 454 -10.18 17.25 13.37
C ALA A 454 -10.79 15.86 13.58
N PRO A 455 -11.25 15.51 14.79
CA PRO A 455 -11.76 14.17 15.07
C PRO A 455 -13.11 13.86 14.39
N ASP A 456 -13.94 14.89 14.17
CA ASP A 456 -15.28 14.77 13.61
C ASP A 456 -15.69 16.06 12.86
N THR A 457 -16.90 16.09 12.32
CA THR A 457 -17.44 17.24 11.56
C THR A 457 -17.56 18.50 12.42
N ARG A 458 -17.91 18.39 13.70
CA ARG A 458 -18.03 19.56 14.59
C ARG A 458 -16.65 20.14 14.88
N GLY A 459 -15.70 19.30 15.28
CA GLY A 459 -14.32 19.68 15.49
C GLY A 459 -13.70 20.26 14.22
N TYR A 460 -14.09 19.78 13.04
CA TYR A 460 -13.65 20.31 11.75
C TYR A 460 -14.07 21.78 11.57
N VAL A 461 -15.35 22.09 11.83
CA VAL A 461 -15.88 23.46 11.76
C VAL A 461 -15.18 24.37 12.77
N GLU A 462 -15.10 23.94 14.03
CA GLU A 462 -14.44 24.69 15.10
C GLU A 462 -12.97 24.98 14.76
N LEU A 463 -12.23 23.96 14.29
CA LEU A 463 -10.83 24.09 13.91
C LEU A 463 -10.63 25.03 12.71
N ALA A 464 -11.45 24.88 11.67
CA ALA A 464 -11.41 25.76 10.49
C ALA A 464 -11.66 27.22 10.85
N VAL A 465 -12.71 27.51 11.61
CA VAL A 465 -13.06 28.87 12.02
C VAL A 465 -12.00 29.48 12.93
N ASN A 466 -11.50 28.70 13.91
CA ASN A 466 -10.46 29.16 14.83
C ASN A 466 -9.17 29.50 14.10
N ILE A 467 -8.70 28.64 13.19
CA ILE A 467 -7.51 28.94 12.39
C ILE A 467 -7.78 30.15 11.48
N ALA A 468 -8.92 30.20 10.79
CA ALA A 468 -9.20 31.25 9.83
C ALA A 468 -9.41 32.64 10.47
N ASN A 469 -9.80 32.71 11.75
CA ASN A 469 -9.99 33.96 12.48
C ASN A 469 -8.85 34.34 13.43
N ASP A 470 -7.80 33.50 13.56
CA ASP A 470 -6.61 33.79 14.37
C ASP A 470 -5.35 33.99 13.49
N PRO A 471 -4.96 35.25 13.18
CA PRO A 471 -3.78 35.54 12.36
C PRO A 471 -2.47 35.01 12.95
N SER A 472 -2.33 35.03 14.28
CA SER A 472 -1.12 34.56 14.96
C SER A 472 -0.98 33.05 14.84
N ARG A 473 -2.07 32.30 15.03
CA ARG A 473 -2.10 30.85 14.83
C ARG A 473 -1.80 30.47 13.38
N ARG A 474 -2.37 31.18 12.39
CA ARG A 474 -2.03 30.95 10.97
C ARG A 474 -0.57 31.21 10.68
N ALA A 475 -0.02 32.31 11.18
CA ALA A 475 1.40 32.64 10.99
C ALA A 475 2.30 31.55 11.60
N ALA A 476 1.95 31.02 12.77
CA ALA A 476 2.67 29.92 13.40
C ALA A 476 2.60 28.61 12.58
N ILE A 477 1.42 28.25 12.06
CA ILE A 477 1.28 27.06 11.21
C ILE A 477 2.07 27.23 9.90
N ARG A 478 1.98 28.41 9.27
CA ARG A 478 2.74 28.74 8.06
C ARG A 478 4.24 28.65 8.29
N ALA A 479 4.76 29.19 9.39
CA ALA A 479 6.18 29.09 9.73
C ALA A 479 6.63 27.63 9.91
N ARG A 480 5.81 26.78 10.54
CA ARG A 480 6.08 25.34 10.64
C ARG A 480 6.07 24.64 9.28
N LEU A 481 5.09 24.95 8.42
CA LEU A 481 5.04 24.43 7.04
C LEU A 481 6.28 24.86 6.24
N ASP A 482 6.64 26.15 6.28
CA ASP A 482 7.81 26.68 5.58
C ASP A 482 9.10 25.98 6.02
N ALA A 483 9.25 25.71 7.33
CA ALA A 483 10.42 25.03 7.88
C ALA A 483 10.49 23.53 7.56
N ARG A 484 9.35 22.86 7.30
CA ARG A 484 9.30 21.40 7.20
C ARG A 484 8.88 20.86 5.84
N ARG A 485 8.28 21.67 4.96
CA ARG A 485 7.78 21.21 3.65
C ARG A 485 8.86 20.60 2.75
N GLY A 486 10.14 20.86 2.99
CA GLY A 486 11.24 20.15 2.31
C GLY A 486 11.22 18.62 2.48
N LEU A 487 10.49 18.10 3.47
CA LEU A 487 10.24 16.65 3.63
C LEU A 487 9.24 16.08 2.60
N LEU A 488 8.44 16.94 1.96
CA LEU A 488 7.45 16.56 0.94
C LEU A 488 7.87 16.95 -0.48
N PHE A 489 8.49 18.13 -0.64
CA PHE A 489 8.87 18.67 -1.95
C PHE A 489 10.34 18.41 -2.25
N GLU A 490 10.63 17.92 -3.45
CA GLU A 490 11.99 17.69 -3.95
C GLU A 490 12.84 16.82 -2.99
N ASN A 491 12.19 15.88 -2.32
CA ASN A 491 12.79 15.06 -1.29
C ASN A 491 13.57 13.88 -1.90
N LEU A 492 14.90 14.00 -1.98
CA LEU A 492 15.78 12.92 -2.46
C LEU A 492 15.74 11.66 -1.60
N ALA A 493 15.43 11.76 -0.30
CA ALA A 493 15.29 10.58 0.55
C ALA A 493 14.08 9.72 0.14
N ALA A 494 13.01 10.34 -0.38
CA ALA A 494 11.86 9.60 -0.90
C ALA A 494 12.21 8.79 -2.17
N LEU A 495 13.09 9.34 -3.02
CA LEU A 495 13.62 8.59 -4.17
C LEU A 495 14.52 7.44 -3.73
N ALA A 496 15.44 7.69 -2.81
CA ALA A 496 16.33 6.67 -2.29
C ALA A 496 15.55 5.49 -1.66
N GLU A 497 14.45 5.79 -0.95
CA GLU A 497 13.53 4.78 -0.41
C GLU A 497 12.91 3.91 -1.52
N LEU A 498 12.35 4.54 -2.56
CA LEU A 498 11.78 3.83 -3.70
C LEU A 498 12.82 3.00 -4.46
N GLU A 499 13.99 3.57 -4.74
CA GLU A 499 15.07 2.89 -5.43
C GLU A 499 15.56 1.66 -4.66
N ALA A 500 15.71 1.79 -3.34
CA ALA A 500 16.10 0.68 -2.48
C ALA A 500 15.03 -0.42 -2.48
N PHE A 501 13.75 -0.04 -2.49
CA PHE A 501 12.65 -0.98 -2.64
C PHE A 501 12.68 -1.70 -4.00
N PHE A 502 12.76 -0.97 -5.12
CA PHE A 502 12.82 -1.56 -6.47
C PHE A 502 13.99 -2.54 -6.59
N ASP A 503 15.17 -2.17 -6.09
CA ASP A 503 16.34 -3.03 -6.06
C ASP A 503 16.10 -4.35 -5.31
N ARG A 504 15.49 -4.29 -4.12
CA ARG A 504 15.19 -5.46 -3.30
C ARG A 504 14.14 -6.34 -3.96
N ALA A 505 13.05 -5.74 -4.44
CA ALA A 505 11.95 -6.46 -5.10
C ALA A 505 12.45 -7.17 -6.36
N LEU A 506 13.22 -6.48 -7.21
CA LEU A 506 13.81 -7.07 -8.42
C LEU A 506 14.82 -8.18 -8.11
N ARG A 507 15.65 -8.03 -7.06
CA ARG A 507 16.56 -9.10 -6.63
C ARG A 507 15.81 -10.36 -6.18
N PHE A 508 14.64 -10.19 -5.57
CA PHE A 508 13.84 -11.31 -5.11
C PHE A 508 13.17 -12.06 -6.27
N VAL A 509 12.55 -11.33 -7.21
CA VAL A 509 11.84 -11.97 -8.35
C VAL A 509 12.76 -12.44 -9.47
N LEU A 510 14.00 -11.93 -9.53
CA LEU A 510 15.07 -12.38 -10.43
C LEU A 510 16.23 -12.98 -9.62
N PRO A 511 16.06 -14.17 -9.01
CA PRO A 511 17.12 -14.82 -8.25
C PRO A 511 18.30 -15.20 -9.16
N ASN A 512 19.51 -15.23 -8.60
CA ASN A 512 20.69 -15.75 -9.31
C ASN A 512 20.50 -17.25 -9.61
N ASP A 513 21.06 -17.75 -10.71
CA ASP A 513 21.02 -19.16 -11.13
C ASP A 513 21.50 -20.15 -10.04
N ASP A 514 22.20 -19.68 -9.00
CA ASP A 514 22.74 -20.50 -7.90
C ASP A 514 21.97 -20.43 -6.57
N ALA A 515 20.86 -19.70 -6.46
CA ALA A 515 20.13 -19.54 -5.19
C ALA A 515 18.68 -20.04 -5.29
N ARG A 516 18.32 -21.03 -4.46
CA ARG A 516 16.92 -21.49 -4.31
C ARG A 516 16.03 -20.32 -3.88
N PRO A 517 14.81 -20.19 -4.41
CA PRO A 517 13.90 -19.11 -4.06
C PRO A 517 13.54 -19.17 -2.57
N ALA A 518 13.74 -18.05 -1.87
CA ALA A 518 13.29 -17.91 -0.49
C ALA A 518 11.76 -17.86 -0.47
N SER A 519 11.14 -18.82 0.21
CA SER A 519 9.69 -18.85 0.40
C SER A 519 9.28 -17.82 1.44
N SER A 520 8.40 -16.91 1.03
CA SER A 520 7.68 -15.88 1.82
C SER A 520 8.37 -14.52 2.00
N LEU A 521 7.72 -13.49 1.45
CA LEU A 521 7.99 -12.07 1.63
C LEU A 521 6.83 -11.40 2.38
N HIS A 522 6.32 -12.00 3.45
CA HIS A 522 5.26 -11.35 4.21
C HIS A 522 5.88 -10.29 5.13
N ARG A 523 5.75 -9.00 4.75
CA ARG A 523 6.07 -7.75 5.48
C ARG A 523 7.30 -7.01 4.93
N PHE A 524 7.07 -6.00 4.07
CA PHE A 524 8.10 -5.03 3.67
C PHE A 524 7.66 -3.59 3.99
N SER A 525 8.38 -2.98 4.93
CA SER A 525 8.52 -1.53 5.10
C SER A 525 9.67 -1.06 4.20
N ALA A 526 9.52 0.03 3.46
CA ALA A 526 10.54 0.50 2.52
C ALA A 526 11.68 1.28 3.20
N SER A 527 11.47 1.73 4.43
CA SER A 527 12.53 2.18 5.31
C SER A 527 13.16 1.01 6.05
N SER A 528 14.48 0.96 6.00
CA SER A 528 15.18 0.64 7.23
C SER A 528 15.00 1.87 8.14
N PRO A 529 14.25 1.82 9.26
CA PRO A 529 14.93 2.29 10.45
C PRO A 529 16.18 1.41 10.52
N SER A 530 17.30 1.88 11.05
CA SER A 530 18.13 0.90 11.74
C SER A 530 17.16 0.10 12.61
N LEU A 531 16.94 -1.19 12.29
CA LEU A 531 16.16 -2.08 13.15
C LEU A 531 16.99 -2.11 14.40
N ASP A 532 16.72 -1.16 15.28
CA ASP A 532 17.44 -1.06 16.53
C ASP A 532 17.04 -2.34 17.23
N SER A 533 18.01 -3.24 17.38
CA SER A 533 17.86 -4.50 18.08
C SER A 533 17.14 -4.27 19.41
N THR A 534 17.37 -3.11 20.04
CA THR A 534 16.68 -2.63 21.25
C THR A 534 15.15 -2.58 21.11
N SER A 535 14.61 -2.02 20.02
CA SER A 535 13.16 -1.92 19.81
C SER A 535 12.53 -3.28 19.55
N LEU A 536 13.18 -4.13 18.75
CA LEU A 536 12.67 -5.47 18.46
C LEU A 536 12.73 -6.38 19.70
N LYS A 537 13.79 -6.27 20.50
CA LYS A 537 13.92 -6.94 21.80
C LYS A 537 12.84 -6.49 22.78
N GLY A 538 12.63 -5.18 22.89
CA GLY A 538 11.62 -4.60 23.79
C GLY A 538 10.23 -5.18 23.49
N GLU A 539 9.86 -5.22 22.21
CA GLU A 539 8.59 -5.79 21.78
C GLU A 539 8.52 -7.31 21.99
N LEU A 540 9.58 -8.07 21.70
CA LEU A 540 9.61 -9.51 21.97
C LEU A 540 9.42 -9.82 23.46
N LEU A 541 10.06 -9.05 24.35
CA LEU A 541 9.94 -9.24 25.80
C LEU A 541 8.54 -8.89 26.31
N ARG A 542 7.91 -7.83 25.77
CA ARG A 542 6.51 -7.49 26.06
C ARG A 542 5.56 -8.61 25.64
N LEU A 543 5.68 -9.10 24.40
CA LEU A 543 4.86 -10.19 23.88
C LEU A 543 5.09 -11.51 24.63
N ALA A 544 6.32 -11.79 25.07
CA ALA A 544 6.65 -12.97 25.86
C ALA A 544 5.97 -12.96 27.25
N ASP A 545 5.87 -11.79 27.87
CA ASP A 545 5.17 -11.59 29.14
C ASP A 545 3.66 -11.80 28.97
N GLU A 546 3.06 -11.17 27.96
CA GLU A 546 1.64 -11.33 27.62
C GLU A 546 1.28 -12.78 27.27
N ALA A 547 2.16 -13.48 26.56
CA ALA A 547 1.98 -14.90 26.21
C ALA A 547 2.12 -15.85 27.41
N ASN A 548 2.37 -15.34 28.63
CA ASN A 548 2.51 -16.12 29.86
C ASN A 548 3.53 -17.27 29.72
N MET A 549 4.74 -16.91 29.27
CA MET A 549 5.85 -17.80 28.88
C MET A 549 5.58 -18.71 27.67
N GLY A 550 4.50 -18.49 26.92
CA GLY A 550 4.07 -19.35 25.81
C GLY A 550 2.90 -20.29 26.13
N ARG A 551 2.19 -20.04 27.24
CA ARG A 551 0.96 -20.79 27.59
C ARG A 551 -0.27 -20.29 26.84
N ASP A 552 -0.27 -19.04 26.39
CA ASP A 552 -1.30 -18.53 25.50
C ASP A 552 -0.96 -18.92 24.05
N LEU A 553 -1.75 -19.84 23.50
CA LEU A 553 -1.56 -20.35 22.13
C LEU A 553 -1.97 -19.33 21.06
N ALA A 554 -2.86 -18.38 21.38
CA ALA A 554 -3.29 -17.37 20.41
C ALA A 554 -2.15 -16.40 20.05
N MET A 555 -1.23 -16.17 20.99
CA MET A 555 -0.08 -15.27 20.81
C MET A 555 1.12 -15.92 20.09
N ARG A 556 1.05 -17.23 19.81
CA ARG A 556 2.21 -18.00 19.33
C ARG A 556 2.75 -17.51 17.98
N GLU A 557 1.87 -17.23 17.02
CA GLU A 557 2.31 -16.74 15.71
C GLU A 557 2.85 -15.30 15.78
N THR A 558 2.29 -14.45 16.65
CA THR A 558 2.79 -13.09 16.88
C THR A 558 4.19 -13.10 17.49
N VAL A 559 4.43 -13.89 18.54
CA VAL A 559 5.76 -14.02 19.17
C VAL A 559 6.76 -14.63 18.18
N LYS A 560 6.35 -15.62 17.39
CA LYS A 560 7.21 -16.26 16.38
C LYS A 560 7.63 -15.28 15.29
N ALA A 561 6.72 -14.45 14.78
CA ALA A 561 7.07 -13.41 13.80
C ALA A 561 8.11 -12.43 14.35
N GLN A 562 8.02 -12.06 15.63
CA GLN A 562 8.99 -11.18 16.27
C GLN A 562 10.35 -11.85 16.49
N ILE A 563 10.36 -13.15 16.81
CA ILE A 563 11.58 -13.96 16.87
C ILE A 563 12.27 -14.00 15.50
N GLU A 564 11.53 -14.27 14.43
CA GLU A 564 12.07 -14.33 13.06
C GLU A 564 12.68 -12.99 12.63
N ALA A 565 12.06 -11.87 13.04
CA ALA A 565 12.62 -10.53 12.80
C ALA A 565 13.95 -10.30 13.52
N LEU A 566 14.10 -10.77 14.77
CA LEU A 566 15.37 -10.67 15.51
C LEU A 566 16.44 -11.61 14.95
N GLU A 567 16.09 -12.86 14.63
CA GLU A 567 17.02 -13.83 14.03
C GLU A 567 17.62 -13.31 12.71
N ALA A 568 16.83 -12.58 11.91
CA ALA A 568 17.30 -11.97 10.66
C ALA A 568 18.40 -10.91 10.84
N ILE A 569 18.50 -10.30 12.03
CA ILE A 569 19.49 -9.27 12.36
C ILE A 569 20.49 -9.73 13.45
N ASN A 570 20.65 -11.04 13.64
CA ASN A 570 21.54 -11.60 14.67
C ASN A 570 22.97 -11.02 14.58
N PRO A 571 23.47 -10.31 15.61
CA PRO A 571 24.80 -9.72 15.58
C PRO A 571 25.91 -10.76 15.75
N THR A 572 25.63 -11.92 16.34
CA THR A 572 26.62 -12.99 16.58
C THR A 572 26.43 -14.15 15.62
N GLN A 573 27.15 -14.13 14.50
CA GLN A 573 26.99 -15.13 13.42
C GLN A 573 27.45 -16.56 13.78
N ARG A 574 28.41 -16.70 14.71
CA ARG A 574 28.92 -17.98 15.25
C ARG A 574 28.82 -18.01 16.79
N PRO A 575 27.61 -18.15 17.38
CA PRO A 575 27.38 -18.08 18.82
C PRO A 575 28.20 -19.06 19.66
N ASN A 576 28.52 -20.24 19.14
CA ASN A 576 29.27 -21.27 19.87
C ASN A 576 30.72 -20.85 20.16
N GLU A 577 31.25 -19.90 19.39
CA GLU A 577 32.61 -19.36 19.51
C GLU A 577 32.64 -18.05 20.30
N SER A 578 31.48 -17.50 20.67
CA SER A 578 31.35 -16.23 21.37
C SER A 578 31.41 -16.40 22.89
N ASP A 579 32.20 -15.57 23.56
CA ASP A 579 32.23 -15.49 25.03
C ASP A 579 30.85 -15.07 25.61
N LEU A 580 29.99 -14.43 24.81
CA LEU A 580 28.65 -14.02 25.23
C LEU A 580 27.77 -15.21 25.63
N LEU A 581 27.96 -16.37 24.99
CA LEU A 581 27.16 -17.58 25.22
C LEU A 581 27.36 -18.14 26.64
N THR A 582 28.56 -17.94 27.21
CA THR A 582 28.95 -18.41 28.54
C THR A 582 28.30 -17.54 29.63
N ALA A 583 27.11 -17.94 30.06
CA ALA A 583 26.32 -17.23 31.08
C ALA A 583 25.23 -18.14 31.68
N THR A 584 24.57 -17.65 32.73
CA THR A 584 23.25 -18.14 33.15
C THR A 584 22.16 -17.34 32.47
N TRP A 585 21.29 -18.04 31.75
CA TRP A 585 20.19 -17.53 30.96
C TRP A 585 18.84 -17.88 31.61
N ARG A 586 17.93 -16.92 31.71
CA ARG A 586 16.57 -17.12 32.26
C ARG A 586 15.57 -17.20 31.13
N LEU A 587 14.78 -18.27 31.10
CA LEU A 587 13.74 -18.47 30.11
C LEU A 587 12.58 -17.49 30.32
N VAL A 588 12.20 -16.78 29.26
CA VAL A 588 11.04 -15.86 29.25
C VAL A 588 9.91 -16.34 28.34
N TYR A 589 10.21 -17.12 27.30
CA TYR A 589 9.21 -17.73 26.43
C TYR A 589 9.67 -19.09 25.91
N THR A 590 8.76 -20.06 25.82
CA THR A 590 9.00 -21.31 25.12
C THR A 590 7.74 -21.94 24.53
N THR A 591 7.90 -22.68 23.44
CA THR A 591 6.85 -23.56 22.89
C THR A 591 6.93 -25.00 23.41
N SER A 592 7.85 -25.30 24.33
CA SER A 592 8.07 -26.64 24.85
C SER A 592 7.04 -27.02 25.92
N ASP A 593 6.10 -27.91 25.59
CA ASP A 593 5.10 -28.44 26.53
C ASP A 593 5.71 -29.07 27.78
N SER A 594 6.86 -29.76 27.64
CA SER A 594 7.57 -30.40 28.75
C SER A 594 8.11 -29.40 29.77
N ILE A 595 8.49 -28.20 29.32
CA ILE A 595 9.00 -27.12 30.18
C ILE A 595 7.85 -26.26 30.73
N LEU A 596 6.81 -26.01 29.91
CA LEU A 596 5.61 -25.31 30.39
C LEU A 596 4.85 -26.11 31.46
N GLY A 597 5.06 -27.43 31.49
CA GLY A 597 4.44 -28.33 32.46
C GLY A 597 2.94 -28.45 32.24
N THR A 598 2.45 -28.29 31.01
CA THR A 598 1.01 -28.28 30.66
C THR A 598 0.30 -29.55 31.14
N LYS A 599 1.00 -30.69 31.10
CA LYS A 599 0.54 -32.00 31.60
C LYS A 599 0.76 -32.24 33.11
N ARG A 600 1.44 -31.34 33.83
CA ARG A 600 1.65 -31.44 35.30
C ARG A 600 0.48 -30.78 36.04
N ILE A 601 0.07 -31.37 37.17
CA ILE A 601 -0.90 -30.73 38.09
C ILE A 601 -0.33 -29.40 38.60
N ARG A 602 -1.21 -28.41 38.82
CA ARG A 602 -0.83 -27.00 39.10
C ARG A 602 0.35 -26.81 40.07
N PRO A 603 0.45 -27.47 41.25
CA PRO A 603 1.58 -27.26 42.16
C PRO A 603 2.93 -27.78 41.63
N LEU A 604 2.92 -28.71 40.67
CA LEU A 604 4.13 -29.27 40.04
C LEU A 604 4.54 -28.55 38.74
N ARG A 605 3.81 -27.51 38.34
CA ARG A 605 4.16 -26.69 37.18
C ARG A 605 5.35 -25.77 37.49
N PRO A 606 6.32 -25.64 36.57
CA PRO A 606 7.44 -24.73 36.76
C PRO A 606 6.97 -23.27 36.85
N ARG A 607 7.46 -22.55 37.87
CA ARG A 607 7.31 -21.09 38.03
C ARG A 607 8.28 -20.35 37.08
N PRO A 608 8.13 -19.02 36.84
CA PRO A 608 8.92 -18.22 35.87
C PRO A 608 10.43 -18.05 36.18
N ARG A 609 11.04 -19.01 36.88
CA ARG A 609 12.45 -19.04 37.25
C ARG A 609 13.13 -20.28 36.67
N VAL A 610 12.93 -20.55 35.38
CA VAL A 610 13.64 -21.61 34.66
C VAL A 610 14.96 -21.03 34.16
N LEU A 611 16.08 -21.63 34.59
CA LEU A 611 17.43 -21.16 34.29
C LEU A 611 18.20 -22.19 33.47
N GLN A 612 19.06 -21.71 32.59
CA GLN A 612 20.02 -22.50 31.84
C GLN A 612 21.40 -21.85 31.95
N SER A 613 22.30 -22.47 32.68
CA SER A 613 23.72 -22.12 32.72
C SER A 613 24.46 -22.82 31.60
N ILE A 614 25.23 -22.09 30.79
CA ILE A 614 26.12 -22.63 29.76
C ILE A 614 27.55 -22.20 30.08
N ASP A 615 28.46 -23.16 30.09
CA ASP A 615 29.90 -22.95 30.10
C ASP A 615 30.45 -23.51 28.79
N ALA A 616 30.62 -22.62 27.81
CA ALA A 616 31.09 -23.01 26.48
C ALA A 616 32.57 -23.41 26.49
N LYS A 617 33.35 -22.98 27.50
CA LYS A 617 34.79 -23.31 27.62
C LYS A 617 34.99 -24.74 28.11
N HIS A 618 34.20 -25.16 29.10
CA HIS A 618 34.26 -26.52 29.63
C HIS A 618 33.25 -27.48 28.99
N LEU A 619 32.50 -27.00 27.99
CA LEU A 619 31.49 -27.77 27.27
C LEU A 619 30.45 -28.43 28.18
N LYS A 620 29.90 -27.63 29.11
CA LYS A 620 28.87 -28.06 30.05
C LYS A 620 27.65 -27.15 29.99
N ALA A 621 26.49 -27.73 30.27
CA ALA A 621 25.28 -26.98 30.56
C ALA A 621 24.58 -27.52 31.80
N LYS A 622 23.81 -26.65 32.46
CA LYS A 622 22.92 -27.01 33.56
C LYS A 622 21.60 -26.30 33.43
N ASN A 623 20.51 -27.07 33.37
CA ASN A 623 19.16 -26.52 33.43
C ASN A 623 18.63 -26.68 34.85
N GLU A 624 17.95 -25.66 35.37
CA GLU A 624 17.36 -25.63 36.70
C GLU A 624 15.93 -25.10 36.63
N GLU A 625 15.02 -25.77 37.34
CA GLU A 625 13.63 -25.32 37.51
C GLU A 625 13.19 -25.52 38.96
N TRP A 626 12.22 -24.73 39.40
CA TRP A 626 11.62 -24.87 40.73
C TRP A 626 10.14 -25.23 40.58
N VAL A 627 9.75 -26.29 41.28
CA VAL A 627 8.39 -26.83 41.35
C VAL A 627 7.91 -26.80 42.80
N LEU A 628 6.67 -27.24 43.07
CA LEU A 628 6.08 -27.23 44.41
C LEU A 628 6.07 -25.82 45.03
N LEU A 629 5.51 -24.85 44.30
CA LEU A 629 5.48 -23.43 44.69
C LEU A 629 6.86 -22.77 44.93
N GLY A 630 7.94 -23.40 44.44
CA GLY A 630 9.30 -22.87 44.61
C GLY A 630 10.14 -23.63 45.64
N LEU A 631 9.55 -24.61 46.34
CA LEU A 631 10.20 -25.32 47.44
C LEU A 631 11.15 -26.43 46.96
N LEU A 632 10.88 -27.03 45.79
CA LEU A 632 11.66 -28.15 45.27
C LEU A 632 12.36 -27.76 43.98
N LYS A 633 13.69 -27.89 43.97
CA LYS A 633 14.54 -27.62 42.81
C LYS A 633 14.78 -28.90 42.01
N ASN A 634 14.46 -28.88 40.73
CA ASN A 634 14.93 -29.86 39.76
C ASN A 634 16.12 -29.28 39.00
N SER A 635 17.07 -30.14 38.65
CA SER A 635 18.20 -29.75 37.80
C SER A 635 18.60 -30.87 36.86
N VAL A 636 19.26 -30.54 35.76
CA VAL A 636 19.94 -31.52 34.91
C VAL A 636 21.24 -30.93 34.39
N VAL A 637 22.32 -31.71 34.52
CA VAL A 637 23.63 -31.37 33.94
C VAL A 637 23.80 -32.14 32.64
N ALA A 638 24.33 -31.45 31.64
CA ALA A 638 24.61 -32.00 30.31
C ALA A 638 26.03 -31.64 29.86
N ASP A 639 26.57 -32.52 29.01
CA ASP A 639 27.77 -32.25 28.22
C ASP A 639 27.36 -31.71 26.86
N LEU A 640 28.18 -30.81 26.33
CA LEU A 640 27.96 -30.11 25.08
C LEU A 640 28.99 -30.54 24.04
N GLU A 641 28.58 -30.72 22.80
CA GLU A 641 29.47 -30.99 21.68
C GLU A 641 29.10 -30.05 20.51
N PRO A 642 29.86 -28.96 20.31
CA PRO A 642 29.58 -28.01 19.24
C PRO A 642 29.77 -28.65 17.86
N ARG A 643 28.91 -28.29 16.90
CA ARG A 643 29.07 -28.66 15.50
C ARG A 643 29.82 -27.58 14.72
N ASP A 644 30.35 -27.96 13.56
CA ASP A 644 31.17 -27.09 12.70
C ASP A 644 30.44 -25.86 12.12
N ASP A 645 29.10 -25.87 12.15
CA ASP A 645 28.25 -24.76 11.69
C ASP A 645 28.34 -23.50 12.57
N GLY A 646 28.98 -23.59 13.74
CA GLY A 646 29.18 -22.48 14.68
C GLY A 646 27.93 -22.04 15.45
N ARG A 647 26.79 -22.73 15.29
CA ARG A 647 25.48 -22.37 15.88
C ARG A 647 24.83 -23.52 16.65
N THR A 648 25.11 -24.76 16.26
CA THR A 648 24.46 -25.95 16.80
C THR A 648 25.36 -26.67 17.80
N VAL A 649 24.77 -27.14 18.89
CA VAL A 649 25.44 -27.93 19.92
C VAL A 649 24.63 -29.18 20.20
N ASP A 650 25.27 -30.34 20.12
CA ASP A 650 24.72 -31.59 20.59
C ASP A 650 24.78 -31.65 22.12
N VAL A 651 23.67 -32.08 22.73
CA VAL A 651 23.46 -32.05 24.18
C VAL A 651 23.29 -33.48 24.67
N GLN A 652 24.21 -33.93 25.53
CA GLN A 652 24.11 -35.22 26.20
C GLN A 652 23.82 -35.02 27.69
N PHE A 653 22.59 -35.32 28.12
CA PHE A 653 22.24 -35.25 29.54
C PHE A 653 23.03 -36.32 30.32
N LYS A 654 23.57 -35.95 31.47
CA LYS A 654 24.40 -36.84 32.32
C LYS A 654 23.74 -37.18 33.65
N ARG A 655 23.13 -36.19 34.30
CA ARG A 655 22.61 -36.37 35.67
C ARG A 655 21.42 -35.46 35.93
N PHE A 656 20.29 -36.05 36.27
CA PHE A 656 19.12 -35.35 36.80
C PHE A 656 19.23 -35.21 38.32
N GLY A 657 18.76 -34.10 38.86
CA GLY A 657 18.65 -33.84 40.29
C GLY A 657 17.23 -33.43 40.64
N ILE A 658 16.69 -34.01 41.71
CA ILE A 658 15.38 -33.68 42.28
C ILE A 658 15.62 -33.43 43.77
N GLY A 659 15.64 -32.16 44.18
CA GLY A 659 16.07 -31.78 45.52
C GLY A 659 17.49 -32.29 45.83
N TRP A 660 17.63 -33.11 46.88
CA TRP A 660 18.88 -33.75 47.26
C TRP A 660 19.23 -34.99 46.43
N LEU A 661 18.26 -35.62 45.75
CA LEU A 661 18.45 -36.85 45.00
C LEU A 661 19.17 -36.58 43.67
N ARG A 662 20.12 -37.44 43.29
CA ARG A 662 20.83 -37.39 42.01
C ARG A 662 20.71 -38.72 41.27
N ILE A 663 20.24 -38.67 40.03
CA ILE A 663 19.95 -39.84 39.19
C ILE A 663 20.74 -39.71 37.87
N PRO A 664 21.48 -40.75 37.44
CA PRO A 664 22.15 -40.72 36.14
C PRO A 664 21.11 -40.67 35.00
N ALA A 665 21.38 -39.85 33.98
CA ALA A 665 20.53 -39.79 32.80
C ALA A 665 20.75 -41.04 31.92
N PRO A 666 19.69 -41.59 31.30
CA PRO A 666 19.86 -42.69 30.35
C PRO A 666 20.65 -42.22 29.12
N LYS A 667 21.45 -43.11 28.51
CA LYS A 667 22.24 -42.77 27.30
C LYS A 667 21.38 -42.26 26.13
N SER A 668 20.10 -42.64 26.10
CA SER A 668 19.13 -42.17 25.12
C SER A 668 18.67 -40.73 25.32
N ALA A 669 18.92 -40.12 26.49
CA ALA A 669 18.59 -38.72 26.77
C ALA A 669 19.64 -37.80 26.12
N ARG A 670 19.43 -37.52 24.84
CA ARG A 670 20.24 -36.62 24.02
C ARG A 670 19.35 -35.74 23.16
N GLY A 671 19.87 -34.62 22.68
CA GLY A 671 19.21 -33.71 21.74
C GLY A 671 20.21 -32.75 21.13
N PHE A 672 19.74 -31.74 20.42
CA PHE A 672 20.57 -30.62 19.98
C PHE A 672 19.89 -29.28 20.30
N LEU A 673 20.70 -28.24 20.38
CA LEU A 673 20.27 -26.86 20.53
C LEU A 673 21.00 -26.00 19.51
N GLU A 674 20.24 -25.30 18.68
CA GLU A 674 20.77 -24.31 17.73
C GLU A 674 20.54 -22.90 18.31
N THR A 675 21.59 -22.10 18.43
CA THR A 675 21.46 -20.68 18.81
C THR A 675 21.32 -19.83 17.56
N THR A 676 20.14 -19.25 17.38
CA THR A 676 19.76 -18.50 16.17
C THR A 676 19.88 -16.98 16.34
N PHE A 677 19.91 -16.50 17.58
CA PHE A 677 20.20 -15.12 17.94
C PHE A 677 21.00 -15.07 19.25
N LEU A 678 22.04 -14.24 19.31
CA LEU A 678 22.82 -14.02 20.53
C LEU A 678 23.42 -12.61 20.57
N ASP A 679 23.25 -11.93 21.70
CA ASP A 679 24.02 -10.75 22.08
C ASP A 679 24.20 -10.64 23.60
N ASP A 680 24.49 -9.44 24.10
CA ASP A 680 24.84 -9.18 25.49
C ASP A 680 23.75 -9.56 26.50
N ASP A 681 22.47 -9.47 26.12
CA ASP A 681 21.34 -9.64 27.05
C ASP A 681 20.24 -10.59 26.59
N LEU A 682 20.17 -10.94 25.29
CA LEU A 682 19.15 -11.83 24.74
C LEU A 682 19.78 -13.01 23.98
N ARG A 683 19.18 -14.19 24.17
CA ARG A 683 19.48 -15.39 23.37
C ARG A 683 18.20 -16.08 22.92
N ILE A 684 18.16 -16.43 21.63
CA ILE A 684 17.11 -17.25 21.04
C ILE A 684 17.72 -18.57 20.58
N SER A 685 17.04 -19.67 20.91
CA SER A 685 17.50 -21.01 20.54
C SER A 685 16.35 -21.90 20.06
N ARG A 686 16.70 -22.88 19.22
CA ARG A 686 15.79 -23.88 18.65
C ARG A 686 16.24 -25.30 19.04
N GLY A 687 15.33 -26.10 19.56
CA GLY A 687 15.60 -27.48 19.97
C GLY A 687 15.23 -28.53 18.91
N ASP A 688 15.64 -29.77 19.18
CA ASP A 688 15.36 -31.00 18.41
C ASP A 688 13.92 -31.15 17.87
N ARG A 689 12.91 -30.73 18.63
CA ARG A 689 11.49 -30.79 18.25
C ARG A 689 10.95 -29.49 17.68
N ARG A 690 11.81 -28.63 17.14
CA ARG A 690 11.49 -27.26 16.69
C ARG A 690 10.87 -26.40 17.81
N ASN A 691 11.21 -26.70 19.06
CA ASN A 691 10.82 -25.88 20.21
C ASN A 691 11.61 -24.58 20.20
N LEU A 692 10.94 -23.47 20.51
CA LEU A 692 11.53 -22.14 20.65
C LEU A 692 11.89 -21.89 22.11
N PHE A 693 13.02 -21.22 22.34
CA PHE A 693 13.44 -20.74 23.64
C PHE A 693 13.93 -19.31 23.51
N VAL A 694 13.28 -18.37 24.19
CA VAL A 694 13.74 -16.99 24.34
C VAL A 694 14.26 -16.84 25.77
N LEU A 695 15.51 -16.45 25.91
CA LEU A 695 16.16 -16.32 27.21
C LEU A 695 16.87 -14.98 27.37
N VAL A 696 16.79 -14.41 28.57
CA VAL A 696 17.51 -13.19 28.93
C VAL A 696 18.66 -13.50 29.88
N ARG A 697 19.77 -12.78 29.77
CA ARG A 697 20.95 -12.98 30.63
C ARG A 697 20.60 -12.70 32.10
N SER A 698 21.04 -13.57 33.01
CA SER A 698 20.74 -13.51 34.44
C SER A 698 21.99 -13.52 35.34
N GLY A 699 23.20 -13.70 34.79
CA GLY A 699 24.46 -13.66 35.53
C GLY A 699 25.53 -14.61 34.98
N PRO A 700 26.66 -14.78 35.69
CA PRO A 700 27.72 -15.73 35.30
C PRO A 700 27.25 -17.19 35.41
N PRO A 701 27.87 -18.12 34.67
CA PRO A 701 27.44 -19.52 34.62
C PRO A 701 27.52 -20.20 36.00
N ARG A 702 26.49 -20.98 36.32
CA ARG A 702 26.36 -21.76 37.56
C ARG A 702 26.23 -23.25 37.21
N ILE A 703 27.35 -23.93 36.98
CA ILE A 703 27.35 -25.36 36.59
C ILE A 703 27.69 -26.25 37.78
#